data_AF-A0A924G6E6-F1
#
_entry.id   AF-A0A924G6E6-F1
#
_cell.length_a   1.000
_cell.length_b   1.000
_cell.length_c   1.000
_cell.angle_alpha   90.00
_cell.angle_beta   90.00
_cell.angle_gamma   90.00
#
_symmetry.space_group_name_H-M   'P 1'
#
loop_
_entity.id
_entity.type
_entity.pdbx_description
1 polymer ?
#
loop_
_entity_poly.entity_id
_entity_poly.type
_entity_poly.pdbx_seq_one_letter_code
_entity_poly.pdbx_strand_id
1 'polypeptide(L)'
;MRAAYLIACLLVATCSNAQLLTWTPEFIQEPSATVEITGNSFSGNQGLLFYTPTSDVYVHMGVITNYSTSSADWKHVPSFCVWATTPAQGQCTYVSTNKWKYTITGGLRAFFNITDPNEKILKIALLMRNGNGTKKLCNSDGTDMYIPIYDNGLYARIDEPYRQPTYNSSLESINKTIGDNVNITAKASQSSTMKIFFNGTQIATSANATQLSTTATIASSGTQTIIAEANNGTVTKRDTVSFLVTGTVNVAALPAGLKDGINYESDPTALSLVLYAPNKTRVAIVGDFNNWTPTLAHQMNKTPDGNRWWLRVAGLTAGTEYAYQYIIDNSLKVPDYNAEKILDPNNDQYISATTYPALKPYPTGLTSGIVSIFQTNKTPFNWQATSYVRPDKKNLAVYELLVRDFVATQNWQTLKDTLNYLKKLGINAIELLPINEFEGNNSWGYNPSFYLAPDKAYGTETALKQFIDACHLKGIAVIMDIAMNHSFGQSPMVQMYFNSAAGKPASDNPWFNQDATHPYSVGYDFNHESQATKDFVDKVVTHWLTNYKIDGFRWDLSKGFTQTNNPNDVNAWSNYDASRINIWKRIYDKMQTVSSNSYCILEHFAANAEENELSNYGMLLWGNLNNNFNQATLGFPTDWNFQYGIFTNRGWSNPHLITYQESHDEERLQYKNTNFGNSSGGYNVRDLATGLKRDEMAASFWAMIPGPKMMWQFEELGYDNTINLCENSTISNNCRTNPKPIRWDYYQDANRKALFTVYSKLLRLKTSPLYTSTFTSSNISYNLNNGFKSMQINEPGLRVMVIGNFDVVQQTGSVTFPASGNWYNFLSGGTRFATGSSENITLQPGEYYVYTDRNAADIVLSLPNITTLPGRRDSSGYIDNYRVRIYPNPSAQPATIDYSLLQSGNLTIGLTDINGKELVAFYSGFKPKGTYSIKTADYINSAKLATGMYLLQINFNNKRRTIKYMVAK
;
A
#
# COMPACT_ATOMS: atom_id res chain seq x y z
N MET A 1 -59.93 12.59 -21.77
CA MET A 1 -58.46 12.82 -21.82
C MET A 1 -57.69 11.63 -21.22
N ARG A 2 -57.93 10.43 -21.76
CA ARG A 2 -57.20 9.18 -21.50
C ARG A 2 -56.78 8.66 -22.86
N ALA A 3 -55.66 9.16 -23.39
CA ALA A 3 -55.10 8.73 -24.69
C ALA A 3 -53.66 9.21 -24.96
N ALA A 4 -53.14 10.22 -24.24
CA ALA A 4 -51.85 10.84 -24.59
C ALA A 4 -50.63 10.32 -23.79
N TYR A 5 -50.81 9.46 -22.78
CA TYR A 5 -49.72 8.99 -21.91
C TYR A 5 -49.19 7.58 -22.22
N LEU A 6 -49.70 6.92 -23.28
CA LEU A 6 -49.32 5.53 -23.60
C LEU A 6 -48.31 5.37 -24.77
N ILE A 7 -47.80 6.46 -25.34
CA ILE A 7 -46.87 6.40 -26.50
C ILE A 7 -45.44 6.83 -26.14
N ALA A 8 -45.20 7.42 -24.97
CA ALA A 8 -43.86 7.83 -24.53
C ALA A 8 -43.03 6.74 -23.82
N CYS A 9 -43.58 5.52 -23.64
CA CYS A 9 -42.89 4.38 -23.00
C CYS A 9 -42.46 3.27 -23.99
N LEU A 10 -42.48 3.54 -25.30
CA LEU A 10 -42.13 2.56 -26.35
C LEU A 10 -40.93 2.96 -27.22
N LEU A 11 -40.02 3.76 -26.64
CA LEU A 11 -38.67 3.98 -27.18
C LEU A 11 -37.65 3.56 -26.12
N VAL A 12 -37.74 2.31 -25.66
CA VAL A 12 -36.51 1.58 -25.36
C VAL A 12 -35.82 1.48 -26.71
N ALA A 13 -34.81 2.32 -26.92
CA ALA A 13 -33.94 2.19 -28.07
C ALA A 13 -33.39 0.77 -28.02
N THR A 14 -33.95 -0.11 -28.85
CA THR A 14 -33.32 -1.37 -29.20
C THR A 14 -31.94 -0.98 -29.69
N CYS A 15 -30.92 -1.16 -28.86
CA CYS A 15 -29.54 -1.11 -29.30
C CYS A 15 -29.44 -2.13 -30.44
N SER A 16 -29.51 -1.66 -31.67
CA SER A 16 -29.25 -2.51 -32.82
C SER A 16 -27.80 -2.92 -32.68
N ASN A 17 -27.58 -4.20 -32.39
CA ASN A 17 -26.23 -4.78 -32.43
C ASN A 17 -25.68 -4.48 -33.83
N ALA A 18 -24.66 -3.65 -33.89
CA ALA A 18 -24.06 -3.20 -35.13
C ALA A 18 -22.55 -3.28 -34.98
N GLN A 19 -21.90 -3.83 -36.00
CA GLN A 19 -20.46 -4.04 -36.04
C GLN A 19 -19.69 -2.72 -35.83
N LEU A 20 -18.62 -2.76 -35.02
CA LEU A 20 -17.77 -1.61 -34.72
C LEU A 20 -17.15 -0.99 -35.99
N LEU A 21 -16.64 -1.85 -36.88
CA LEU A 21 -16.12 -1.46 -38.18
C LEU A 21 -16.85 -2.21 -39.29
N THR A 22 -17.23 -1.49 -40.33
CA THR A 22 -17.62 -2.06 -41.63
C THR A 22 -16.76 -1.46 -42.73
N TRP A 23 -16.52 -2.20 -43.80
CA TRP A 23 -15.67 -1.73 -44.89
C TRP A 23 -16.05 -2.30 -46.25
N THR A 24 -15.67 -1.58 -47.30
CA THR A 24 -15.84 -1.98 -48.70
C THR A 24 -14.53 -1.76 -49.45
N PRO A 25 -14.05 -2.69 -50.29
CA PRO A 25 -14.63 -4.01 -50.58
C PRO A 25 -14.54 -4.97 -49.39
N GLU A 26 -15.45 -5.96 -49.33
CA GLU A 26 -15.56 -6.91 -48.21
C GLU A 26 -14.26 -7.65 -47.89
N PHE A 27 -13.51 -8.02 -48.93
CA PHE A 27 -12.18 -8.62 -48.84
C PHE A 27 -11.19 -7.65 -49.50
N ILE A 28 -10.62 -6.76 -48.69
CA ILE A 28 -9.64 -5.77 -49.16
C ILE A 28 -8.36 -6.47 -49.57
N GLN A 29 -7.83 -6.09 -50.73
CA GLN A 29 -6.53 -6.54 -51.23
C GLN A 29 -5.63 -5.31 -51.42
N GLU A 30 -4.31 -5.48 -51.45
CA GLU A 30 -3.40 -4.36 -51.72
C GLU A 30 -3.73 -3.55 -53.00
N PRO A 31 -4.17 -4.18 -54.11
CA PRO A 31 -4.57 -3.47 -55.33
C PRO A 31 -5.97 -2.83 -55.27
N SER A 32 -6.71 -2.93 -54.16
CA SER A 32 -8.05 -2.32 -54.05
C SER A 32 -7.98 -0.81 -54.26
N ALA A 33 -8.54 -0.32 -55.37
CA ALA A 33 -8.42 1.08 -55.79
C ALA A 33 -9.01 2.08 -54.79
N THR A 34 -10.13 1.69 -54.16
CA THR A 34 -10.81 2.47 -53.12
C THR A 34 -11.17 1.55 -51.95
N VAL A 35 -10.89 2.00 -50.73
CA VAL A 35 -11.29 1.34 -49.49
C VAL A 35 -12.08 2.32 -48.65
N GLU A 36 -13.34 1.99 -48.37
CA GLU A 36 -14.20 2.75 -47.47
C GLU A 36 -14.27 2.05 -46.11
N ILE A 37 -14.06 2.80 -45.04
CA ILE A 37 -14.08 2.30 -43.65
C ILE A 37 -15.09 3.13 -42.87
N THR A 38 -16.09 2.49 -42.28
CA THR A 38 -17.08 3.14 -41.42
C THR A 38 -16.92 2.66 -39.99
N GLY A 39 -16.73 3.60 -39.05
CA GLY A 39 -16.72 3.34 -37.61
C GLY A 39 -18.08 3.65 -36.99
N ASN A 40 -18.56 2.76 -36.13
CA ASN A 40 -19.84 2.90 -35.43
C ASN A 40 -19.65 2.94 -33.91
N SER A 41 -19.83 4.12 -33.33
CA SER A 41 -19.64 4.35 -31.88
C SER A 41 -20.76 3.81 -30.99
N PHE A 42 -21.80 3.17 -31.57
CA PHE A 42 -22.70 2.32 -30.78
C PHE A 42 -22.01 1.03 -30.27
N SER A 43 -20.90 0.63 -30.88
CA SER A 43 -20.02 -0.49 -30.44
C SER A 43 -18.64 0.03 -30.03
N GLY A 44 -17.73 -0.88 -29.66
CA GLY A 44 -16.37 -0.57 -29.19
C GLY A 44 -16.36 0.08 -27.81
N ASN A 45 -15.40 0.96 -27.55
CA ASN A 45 -15.28 1.69 -26.27
C ASN A 45 -16.29 2.83 -26.09
N GLN A 46 -17.15 3.08 -27.09
CA GLN A 46 -18.14 4.16 -27.09
C GLN A 46 -17.57 5.58 -26.85
N GLY A 47 -16.27 5.80 -27.07
CA GLY A 47 -15.63 7.09 -26.74
C GLY A 47 -16.09 8.27 -27.59
N LEU A 48 -16.75 8.01 -28.72
CA LEU A 48 -17.39 9.01 -29.59
C LEU A 48 -18.93 8.90 -29.61
N LEU A 49 -19.53 8.18 -28.65
CA LEU A 49 -20.98 8.02 -28.58
C LEU A 49 -21.67 9.39 -28.37
N PHE A 50 -22.61 9.70 -29.25
CA PHE A 50 -23.34 10.97 -29.35
C PHE A 50 -22.43 12.21 -29.47
N TYR A 51 -21.22 12.05 -30.01
CA TYR A 51 -20.24 13.13 -30.08
C TYR A 51 -20.68 14.28 -31.01
N THR A 52 -20.49 15.51 -30.52
CA THR A 52 -20.65 16.76 -31.28
C THR A 52 -19.45 17.68 -31.03
N PRO A 53 -19.03 18.51 -32.01
CA PRO A 53 -19.60 18.62 -33.36
C PRO A 53 -19.23 17.43 -34.25
N THR A 54 -20.15 17.01 -35.11
CA THR A 54 -19.97 15.81 -35.96
C THR A 54 -18.86 15.96 -37.02
N SER A 55 -18.44 17.19 -37.31
CA SER A 55 -17.33 17.53 -38.20
C SER A 55 -15.94 17.40 -37.55
N ASP A 56 -15.86 17.24 -36.23
CA ASP A 56 -14.61 17.14 -35.47
C ASP A 56 -14.22 15.68 -35.19
N VAL A 57 -14.14 14.87 -36.25
CA VAL A 57 -13.68 13.48 -36.14
C VAL A 57 -12.63 13.23 -37.22
N TYR A 58 -11.49 12.69 -36.79
CA TYR A 58 -10.32 12.46 -37.62
C TYR A 58 -9.83 11.03 -37.44
N VAL A 59 -9.33 10.44 -38.52
CA VAL A 59 -8.69 9.13 -38.49
C VAL A 59 -7.23 9.26 -38.10
N HIS A 60 -6.74 8.29 -37.34
CA HIS A 60 -5.32 8.04 -37.14
C HIS A 60 -5.06 6.60 -37.56
N MET A 61 -4.21 6.38 -38.57
CA MET A 61 -4.04 5.06 -39.17
C MET A 61 -2.62 4.77 -39.62
N GLY A 62 -2.30 3.49 -39.72
CA GLY A 62 -1.10 2.93 -40.31
C GLY A 62 -1.37 1.51 -40.79
N VAL A 63 -0.30 0.74 -41.03
CA VAL A 63 -0.42 -0.66 -41.42
C VAL A 63 0.42 -1.58 -40.55
N ILE A 64 -0.05 -2.80 -40.39
CA ILE A 64 0.78 -3.92 -39.94
C ILE A 64 1.28 -4.63 -41.19
N THR A 65 2.58 -4.81 -41.29
CA THR A 65 3.22 -5.51 -42.42
C THR A 65 3.94 -6.76 -41.94
N ASN A 66 4.46 -7.56 -42.87
CA ASN A 66 5.36 -8.68 -42.54
C ASN A 66 6.69 -8.23 -41.89
N TYR A 67 6.97 -6.93 -41.81
CA TYR A 67 8.10 -6.36 -41.07
C TYR A 67 7.72 -5.83 -39.67
N SER A 68 6.44 -5.82 -39.31
CA SER A 68 6.00 -5.45 -37.96
C SER A 68 6.39 -6.54 -36.95
N THR A 69 6.91 -6.12 -35.79
CA THR A 69 7.36 -7.03 -34.72
C THR A 69 6.32 -7.27 -33.63
N SER A 70 5.25 -6.46 -33.58
CA SER A 70 4.16 -6.57 -32.62
C SER A 70 2.87 -5.94 -33.17
N SER A 71 1.76 -6.04 -32.43
CA SER A 71 0.51 -5.36 -32.75
C SER A 71 0.60 -3.83 -32.66
N ALA A 72 1.55 -3.30 -31.88
CA ALA A 72 1.77 -1.85 -31.72
C ALA A 72 2.78 -1.27 -32.72
N ASP A 73 3.51 -2.12 -33.46
CA ASP A 73 4.51 -1.70 -34.45
C ASP A 73 3.85 -1.34 -35.78
N TRP A 74 3.08 -0.24 -35.77
CA TRP A 74 2.43 0.31 -36.95
C TRP A 74 3.48 0.90 -37.90
N LYS A 75 3.58 0.34 -39.10
CA LYS A 75 4.40 0.89 -40.18
C LYS A 75 3.62 1.90 -41.00
N HIS A 76 4.36 2.77 -41.68
CA HIS A 76 3.82 3.68 -42.71
C HIS A 76 2.63 4.53 -42.25
N VAL A 77 2.65 5.03 -41.01
CA VAL A 77 1.66 6.01 -40.54
C VAL A 77 1.77 7.26 -41.41
N PRO A 78 0.73 7.65 -42.17
CA PRO A 78 0.81 8.80 -43.06
C PRO A 78 1.20 10.07 -42.31
N SER A 79 1.99 10.94 -42.94
CA SER A 79 2.55 12.13 -42.29
C SER A 79 1.50 13.11 -41.75
N PHE A 80 0.28 13.08 -42.29
CA PHE A 80 -0.84 13.88 -41.78
C PHE A 80 -1.48 13.29 -40.50
N CYS A 81 -1.24 12.03 -40.16
CA CYS A 81 -1.79 11.35 -38.97
C CYS A 81 -1.04 11.75 -37.68
N VAL A 82 -0.78 13.03 -37.43
CA VAL A 82 -0.20 13.49 -36.16
C VAL A 82 -1.27 13.44 -35.06
N TRP A 83 -0.96 12.94 -33.86
CA TRP A 83 -1.94 12.86 -32.76
C TRP A 83 -2.34 14.27 -32.26
N ALA A 84 -3.58 14.43 -31.82
CA ALA A 84 -4.12 15.70 -31.30
C ALA A 84 -4.01 16.91 -32.26
N THR A 85 -4.05 16.66 -33.58
CA THR A 85 -4.15 17.70 -34.61
C THR A 85 -5.40 17.48 -35.49
N THR A 86 -5.76 18.50 -36.28
CA THR A 86 -6.97 18.52 -37.14
C THR A 86 -6.61 18.58 -38.64
N PRO A 87 -5.91 17.57 -39.19
CA PRO A 87 -5.51 17.57 -40.60
C PRO A 87 -6.74 17.43 -41.51
N ALA A 88 -6.86 18.26 -42.54
CA ALA A 88 -7.97 18.17 -43.50
C ALA A 88 -8.01 16.79 -44.19
N GLN A 89 -6.85 16.20 -44.49
CA GLN A 89 -6.72 14.88 -45.12
C GLN A 89 -7.16 13.72 -44.22
N GLY A 90 -7.16 13.92 -42.90
CA GLY A 90 -7.58 12.91 -41.92
C GLY A 90 -9.03 13.05 -41.49
N GLN A 91 -9.74 14.08 -41.95
CA GLN A 91 -11.11 14.35 -41.51
C GLN A 91 -12.06 13.23 -42.00
N CYS A 92 -12.83 12.67 -41.07
CA CYS A 92 -13.85 11.68 -41.37
C CYS A 92 -15.16 12.36 -41.78
N THR A 93 -15.85 11.75 -42.74
CA THR A 93 -17.17 12.18 -43.19
C THR A 93 -18.24 11.64 -42.26
N TYR A 94 -19.05 12.53 -41.68
CA TYR A 94 -20.23 12.13 -40.91
C TYR A 94 -21.26 11.44 -41.82
N VAL A 95 -21.71 10.25 -41.44
CA VAL A 95 -22.69 9.46 -42.23
C VAL A 95 -24.09 9.56 -41.62
N SER A 96 -24.19 9.30 -40.32
CA SER A 96 -25.44 9.32 -39.55
C SER A 96 -25.06 9.30 -38.06
N THR A 97 -26.06 9.37 -37.17
CA THR A 97 -25.81 9.35 -35.73
C THR A 97 -24.83 8.25 -35.36
N ASN A 98 -23.73 8.64 -34.69
CA ASN A 98 -22.68 7.73 -34.21
C ASN A 98 -21.84 7.02 -35.27
N LYS A 99 -21.96 7.39 -36.56
CA LYS A 99 -21.22 6.78 -37.67
C LYS A 99 -20.41 7.79 -38.46
N TRP A 100 -19.12 7.50 -38.61
CA TRP A 100 -18.18 8.27 -39.42
C TRP A 100 -17.47 7.37 -40.43
N LYS A 101 -17.24 7.88 -41.63
CA LYS A 101 -16.58 7.18 -42.73
C LYS A 101 -15.27 7.84 -43.11
N TYR A 102 -14.26 7.04 -43.37
CA TYR A 102 -13.02 7.47 -44.01
C TYR A 102 -12.78 6.66 -45.29
N THR A 103 -12.30 7.31 -46.34
CA THR A 103 -12.08 6.70 -47.65
C THR A 103 -10.62 6.82 -48.06
N ILE A 104 -9.98 5.67 -48.30
CA ILE A 104 -8.66 5.57 -48.92
C ILE A 104 -8.86 5.45 -50.43
N THR A 105 -8.15 6.26 -51.21
CA THR A 105 -8.19 6.25 -52.68
C THR A 105 -6.79 6.05 -53.25
N GLY A 106 -6.70 5.48 -54.45
CA GLY A 106 -5.43 5.29 -55.17
C GLY A 106 -4.69 4.00 -54.85
N GLY A 107 -5.31 3.06 -54.12
CA GLY A 107 -4.67 1.82 -53.68
C GLY A 107 -3.90 1.93 -52.37
N LEU A 108 -3.84 0.82 -51.61
CA LEU A 108 -3.25 0.83 -50.27
C LEU A 108 -1.76 1.19 -50.28
N ARG A 109 -1.00 0.62 -51.22
CA ARG A 109 0.45 0.86 -51.31
C ARG A 109 0.78 2.31 -51.61
N ALA A 110 0.03 2.95 -52.51
CA ALA A 110 0.23 4.36 -52.85
C ALA A 110 -0.15 5.27 -51.67
N PHE A 111 -1.28 4.97 -51.01
CA PHE A 111 -1.75 5.75 -49.86
C PHE A 111 -0.77 5.69 -48.68
N PHE A 112 -0.23 4.51 -48.37
CA PHE A 112 0.77 4.32 -47.30
C PHE A 112 2.22 4.51 -47.79
N ASN A 113 2.44 4.96 -49.02
CA ASN A 113 3.78 5.19 -49.60
C ASN A 113 4.75 3.99 -49.50
N ILE A 114 4.25 2.76 -49.73
CA ILE A 114 5.03 1.53 -49.60
C ILE A 114 5.65 1.15 -50.95
N THR A 115 6.96 1.31 -51.07
CA THR A 115 7.72 1.08 -52.31
C THR A 115 8.43 -0.28 -52.37
N ASP A 116 8.75 -0.91 -51.24
CA ASP A 116 9.42 -2.22 -51.21
C ASP A 116 8.45 -3.34 -51.66
N PRO A 117 8.67 -4.01 -52.80
CA PRO A 117 7.78 -5.07 -53.28
C PRO A 117 7.72 -6.31 -52.36
N ASN A 118 8.67 -6.48 -51.44
CA ASN A 118 8.68 -7.60 -50.48
C ASN A 118 7.90 -7.29 -49.19
N GLU A 119 7.59 -6.02 -48.93
CA GLU A 119 6.76 -5.62 -47.81
C GLU A 119 5.29 -5.80 -48.16
N LYS A 120 4.62 -6.72 -47.45
CA LYS A 120 3.21 -7.05 -47.61
C LYS A 120 2.39 -6.43 -46.50
N ILE A 121 1.29 -5.79 -46.86
CA ILE A 121 0.32 -5.25 -45.92
C ILE A 121 -0.53 -6.42 -45.41
N LEU A 122 -0.50 -6.66 -44.10
CA LEU A 122 -1.29 -7.71 -43.45
C LEU A 122 -2.59 -7.15 -42.89
N LYS A 123 -2.55 -5.94 -42.31
CA LYS A 123 -3.72 -5.27 -41.72
C LYS A 123 -3.61 -3.76 -41.85
N ILE A 124 -4.74 -3.07 -41.95
CA ILE A 124 -4.85 -1.63 -41.67
C ILE A 124 -5.08 -1.49 -40.17
N ALA A 125 -4.25 -0.72 -39.47
CA ALA A 125 -4.45 -0.36 -38.07
C ALA A 125 -5.04 1.05 -37.99
N LEU A 126 -6.09 1.27 -37.19
CA LEU A 126 -6.74 2.57 -37.12
C LEU A 126 -7.44 2.89 -35.79
N LEU A 127 -7.62 4.19 -35.57
CA LEU A 127 -8.45 4.81 -34.55
C LEU A 127 -9.24 5.96 -35.19
N MET A 128 -10.43 6.26 -34.67
CA MET A 128 -11.12 7.52 -34.95
C MET A 128 -11.10 8.37 -33.69
N ARG A 129 -10.72 9.63 -33.78
CA ARG A 129 -10.55 10.52 -32.61
C ARG A 129 -11.11 11.90 -32.88
N ASN A 130 -11.40 12.64 -31.82
CA ASN A 130 -11.67 14.07 -31.97
C ASN A 130 -10.38 14.88 -32.23
N GLY A 131 -10.52 16.16 -32.56
CA GLY A 131 -9.42 17.03 -32.97
C GLY A 131 -8.29 17.13 -31.95
N ASN A 132 -8.61 17.29 -30.66
CA ASN A 132 -7.63 17.37 -29.58
C ASN A 132 -7.16 16.00 -29.03
N GLY A 133 -7.71 14.89 -29.54
CA GLY A 133 -7.31 13.54 -29.19
C GLY A 133 -7.71 13.06 -27.79
N THR A 134 -8.58 13.78 -27.06
CA THR A 134 -9.04 13.35 -25.73
C THR A 134 -10.13 12.29 -25.78
N LYS A 135 -10.83 12.17 -26.91
CA LYS A 135 -11.83 11.12 -27.16
C LYS A 135 -11.45 10.32 -28.39
N LYS A 136 -11.56 9.00 -28.29
CA LYS A 136 -11.30 8.07 -29.40
C LYS A 136 -12.31 6.93 -29.42
N LEU A 137 -12.66 6.48 -30.62
CA LEU A 137 -13.32 5.22 -30.89
C LEU A 137 -12.26 4.14 -31.13
N CYS A 138 -12.28 3.10 -30.31
CA CYS A 138 -11.43 1.92 -30.40
C CYS A 138 -12.19 0.66 -29.94
N ASN A 139 -11.52 -0.50 -29.83
CA ASN A 139 -12.18 -1.70 -29.32
C ASN A 139 -12.70 -1.50 -27.89
N SER A 140 -13.68 -2.31 -27.50
CA SER A 140 -14.29 -2.25 -26.16
C SER A 140 -13.29 -2.40 -25.00
N ASP A 141 -12.17 -3.09 -25.22
CA ASP A 141 -11.08 -3.26 -24.24
C ASP A 141 -10.03 -2.13 -24.27
N GLY A 142 -10.26 -1.08 -25.06
CA GLY A 142 -9.33 0.05 -25.21
C GLY A 142 -8.24 -0.15 -26.25
N THR A 143 -8.09 -1.36 -26.81
CA THR A 143 -7.07 -1.66 -27.83
C THR A 143 -7.41 -1.09 -29.21
N ASP A 144 -6.39 -1.00 -30.06
CA ASP A 144 -6.50 -0.49 -31.42
C ASP A 144 -7.32 -1.39 -32.35
N MET A 145 -7.93 -0.80 -33.39
CA MET A 145 -8.75 -1.55 -34.35
C MET A 145 -7.95 -1.95 -35.58
N TYR A 146 -8.20 -3.14 -36.11
CA TYR A 146 -7.49 -3.72 -37.25
C TYR A 146 -8.43 -4.29 -38.31
N ILE A 147 -8.16 -3.99 -39.58
CA ILE A 147 -8.88 -4.54 -40.73
C ILE A 147 -7.93 -5.46 -41.50
N PRO A 148 -8.29 -6.74 -41.73
CA PRO A 148 -7.43 -7.70 -42.43
C PRO A 148 -7.32 -7.40 -43.93
N ILE A 149 -6.11 -7.56 -44.47
CA ILE A 149 -5.84 -7.52 -45.91
C ILE A 149 -5.62 -8.95 -46.43
N TYR A 150 -6.24 -9.26 -47.56
CA TYR A 150 -6.27 -10.58 -48.16
C TYR A 150 -5.40 -10.65 -49.40
N ASP A 151 -4.87 -11.84 -49.70
CA ASP A 151 -4.23 -12.10 -50.99
C ASP A 151 -5.26 -12.51 -52.06
N ASN A 152 -4.77 -12.89 -53.24
CA ASN A 152 -5.61 -13.39 -54.33
C ASN A 152 -5.97 -14.88 -54.12
N GLY A 153 -6.73 -15.14 -53.07
CA GLY A 153 -7.16 -16.48 -52.67
C GLY A 153 -8.66 -16.57 -52.37
N LEU A 154 -9.15 -17.80 -52.23
CA LEU A 154 -10.46 -18.06 -51.64
C LEU A 154 -10.37 -17.88 -50.13
N TYR A 155 -11.36 -17.20 -49.55
CA TYR A 155 -11.54 -17.02 -48.11
C TYR A 155 -13.02 -17.17 -47.76
N ALA A 156 -13.28 -17.65 -46.55
CA ALA A 156 -14.59 -17.65 -45.91
C ALA A 156 -14.49 -16.83 -44.62
N ARG A 157 -15.51 -16.05 -44.30
CA ARG A 157 -15.57 -15.23 -43.07
C ARG A 157 -16.98 -15.24 -42.51
N ILE A 158 -17.11 -15.39 -41.19
CA ILE A 158 -18.35 -15.18 -40.45
C ILE A 158 -18.40 -13.70 -40.04
N ASP A 159 -19.38 -12.98 -40.58
CA ASP A 159 -19.64 -11.57 -40.26
C ASP A 159 -20.65 -11.42 -39.13
N GLU A 160 -21.63 -12.33 -39.05
CA GLU A 160 -22.53 -12.46 -37.90
C GLU A 160 -22.49 -13.90 -37.37
N PRO A 161 -22.35 -14.11 -36.05
CA PRO A 161 -22.21 -13.11 -34.98
C PRO A 161 -20.93 -12.26 -35.09
N TYR A 162 -21.02 -11.00 -34.65
CA TYR A 162 -19.96 -10.00 -34.83
C TYR A 162 -18.68 -10.32 -34.05
N ARG A 163 -17.56 -9.84 -34.56
CA ARG A 163 -16.25 -9.88 -33.89
C ARG A 163 -15.74 -8.46 -33.68
N GLN A 164 -15.06 -8.25 -32.56
CA GLN A 164 -14.23 -7.06 -32.37
C GLN A 164 -13.03 -7.13 -33.32
N PRO A 165 -12.68 -6.02 -33.99
CA PRO A 165 -11.52 -5.91 -34.87
C PRO A 165 -10.21 -5.73 -34.05
N THR A 166 -10.00 -6.55 -33.02
CA THR A 166 -8.72 -6.62 -32.29
C THR A 166 -7.62 -7.21 -33.19
N TYR A 167 -6.35 -7.10 -32.76
CA TYR A 167 -5.24 -7.66 -33.54
C TYR A 167 -5.48 -9.13 -33.89
N ASN A 168 -5.90 -9.94 -32.92
CA ASN A 168 -6.47 -11.26 -33.18
C ASN A 168 -7.98 -11.20 -32.94
N SER A 169 -8.74 -11.07 -34.03
CA SER A 169 -10.18 -10.80 -33.98
C SER A 169 -10.92 -11.75 -33.02
N SER A 170 -11.57 -11.16 -32.01
CA SER A 170 -12.28 -11.86 -30.95
C SER A 170 -13.79 -11.73 -31.12
N LEU A 171 -14.53 -12.79 -30.85
CA LEU A 171 -15.99 -12.77 -30.90
C LEU A 171 -16.57 -11.73 -29.92
N GLU A 172 -17.56 -10.95 -30.36
CA GLU A 172 -18.34 -10.12 -29.44
C GLU A 172 -19.17 -11.01 -28.50
N SER A 173 -19.41 -10.54 -27.27
CA SER A 173 -20.15 -11.34 -26.28
C SER A 173 -21.55 -11.72 -26.80
N ILE A 174 -21.82 -13.03 -26.85
CA ILE A 174 -23.12 -13.57 -27.26
C ILE A 174 -23.92 -13.93 -26.00
N ASN A 175 -24.88 -13.08 -25.65
CA ASN A 175 -25.80 -13.30 -24.53
C ASN A 175 -27.07 -14.00 -25.03
N LYS A 176 -27.01 -15.31 -25.13
CA LYS A 176 -28.12 -16.15 -25.61
C LYS A 176 -28.38 -17.30 -24.65
N THR A 177 -29.64 -17.71 -24.58
CA THR A 177 -30.15 -18.81 -23.76
C THR A 177 -30.71 -19.91 -24.66
N ILE A 178 -31.06 -21.05 -24.06
CA ILE A 178 -31.73 -22.14 -24.79
C ILE A 178 -33.08 -21.62 -25.32
N GLY A 179 -33.35 -21.88 -26.60
CA GLY A 179 -34.52 -21.39 -27.32
C GLY A 179 -34.29 -20.09 -28.08
N ASP A 180 -33.22 -19.35 -27.77
CA ASP A 180 -32.89 -18.14 -28.53
C ASP A 180 -32.36 -18.46 -29.92
N ASN A 181 -32.60 -17.53 -30.84
CA ASN A 181 -32.08 -17.56 -32.18
C ASN A 181 -30.75 -16.79 -32.31
N VAL A 182 -29.83 -17.34 -33.10
CA VAL A 182 -28.57 -16.73 -33.50
C VAL A 182 -28.59 -16.51 -35.00
N ASN A 183 -28.48 -15.24 -35.41
CA ASN A 183 -28.31 -14.90 -36.81
C ASN A 183 -26.87 -15.20 -37.24
N ILE A 184 -26.74 -15.78 -38.42
CA ILE A 184 -25.46 -16.17 -38.98
C ILE A 184 -25.38 -15.60 -40.39
N THR A 185 -24.37 -14.77 -40.65
CA THR A 185 -24.05 -14.26 -41.97
C THR A 185 -22.61 -14.65 -42.28
N ALA A 186 -22.43 -15.41 -43.35
CA ALA A 186 -21.13 -15.82 -43.86
C ALA A 186 -20.87 -15.16 -45.22
N LYS A 187 -19.63 -14.76 -45.48
CA LYS A 187 -19.18 -14.22 -46.76
C LYS A 187 -18.01 -15.01 -47.33
N ALA A 188 -17.87 -15.00 -48.66
CA ALA A 188 -16.77 -15.60 -49.39
C ALA A 188 -16.12 -14.58 -50.33
N SER A 189 -14.79 -14.64 -50.48
CA SER A 189 -14.04 -13.70 -51.35
C SER A 189 -14.28 -13.92 -52.83
N GLN A 190 -14.81 -15.08 -53.22
CA GLN A 190 -15.10 -15.48 -54.59
C GLN A 190 -16.43 -16.24 -54.63
N SER A 191 -17.11 -16.23 -55.79
CA SER A 191 -18.32 -17.03 -55.99
C SER A 191 -18.03 -18.50 -55.70
N SER A 192 -18.77 -19.07 -54.75
CA SER A 192 -18.51 -20.40 -54.19
C SER A 192 -19.81 -21.14 -53.88
N THR A 193 -19.71 -22.45 -53.73
CA THR A 193 -20.71 -23.21 -52.97
C THR A 193 -20.48 -22.95 -51.49
N MET A 194 -21.39 -22.20 -50.86
CA MET A 194 -21.32 -21.85 -49.44
C MET A 194 -22.20 -22.76 -48.60
N LYS A 195 -21.72 -23.15 -47.42
CA LYS A 195 -22.49 -23.91 -46.42
C LYS A 195 -22.32 -23.30 -45.04
N ILE A 196 -23.37 -23.38 -44.22
CA ILE A 196 -23.31 -23.05 -42.80
C ILE A 196 -23.67 -24.28 -41.99
N PHE A 197 -22.83 -24.62 -41.02
CA PHE A 197 -23.09 -25.66 -40.03
C PHE A 197 -23.26 -25.04 -38.66
N PHE A 198 -24.21 -25.56 -37.89
CA PHE A 198 -24.42 -25.25 -36.48
C PHE A 198 -24.36 -26.54 -35.68
N ASN A 199 -23.42 -26.62 -34.72
CA ASN A 199 -23.13 -27.82 -33.92
C ASN A 199 -22.94 -29.08 -34.77
N GLY A 200 -22.20 -28.95 -35.88
CA GLY A 200 -21.92 -30.05 -36.81
C GLY A 200 -23.04 -30.37 -37.81
N THR A 201 -24.24 -29.82 -37.64
CA THR A 201 -25.37 -30.02 -38.56
C THR A 201 -25.40 -28.94 -39.63
N GLN A 202 -25.49 -29.30 -40.92
CA GLN A 202 -25.64 -28.33 -42.00
C GLN A 202 -27.05 -27.71 -41.94
N ILE A 203 -27.13 -26.39 -41.81
CA ILE A 203 -28.40 -25.65 -41.69
C ILE A 203 -28.69 -24.73 -42.88
N ALA A 204 -27.70 -24.45 -43.72
CA ALA A 204 -27.91 -23.70 -44.96
C ALA A 204 -26.86 -24.09 -46.02
N THR A 205 -27.24 -23.99 -47.30
CA THR A 205 -26.35 -24.15 -48.45
C THR A 205 -26.81 -23.27 -49.61
N SER A 206 -25.87 -22.73 -50.38
CA SER A 206 -26.16 -22.01 -51.63
C SER A 206 -25.01 -22.18 -52.62
N ALA A 207 -25.32 -22.40 -53.90
CA ALA A 207 -24.34 -22.50 -54.97
C ALA A 207 -24.11 -21.13 -55.63
N ASN A 208 -22.90 -20.89 -56.13
CA ASN A 208 -22.52 -19.65 -56.83
C ASN A 208 -22.80 -18.37 -56.03
N ALA A 209 -22.54 -18.42 -54.71
CA ALA A 209 -22.80 -17.32 -53.78
C ALA A 209 -21.50 -16.74 -53.21
N THR A 210 -21.52 -15.44 -52.91
CA THR A 210 -20.48 -14.74 -52.14
C THR A 210 -20.94 -14.37 -50.74
N GLN A 211 -22.21 -14.61 -50.42
CA GLN A 211 -22.81 -14.41 -49.11
C GLN A 211 -23.91 -15.44 -48.87
N LEU A 212 -24.02 -15.92 -47.63
CA LEU A 212 -25.10 -16.78 -47.17
C LEU A 212 -25.51 -16.37 -45.76
N SER A 213 -26.80 -16.14 -45.54
CA SER A 213 -27.35 -15.80 -44.23
C SER A 213 -28.41 -16.81 -43.81
N THR A 214 -28.45 -17.15 -42.52
CA THR A 214 -29.45 -18.04 -41.93
C THR A 214 -29.60 -17.75 -40.43
N THR A 215 -30.53 -18.42 -39.77
CA THR A 215 -30.72 -18.34 -38.32
C THR A 215 -30.70 -19.74 -37.73
N ALA A 216 -30.04 -19.91 -36.59
CA ALA A 216 -30.03 -21.16 -35.84
C ALA A 216 -30.69 -20.98 -34.47
N THR A 217 -31.53 -21.92 -34.06
CA THR A 217 -32.10 -21.97 -32.70
C THR A 217 -31.18 -22.76 -31.79
N ILE A 218 -30.86 -22.21 -30.62
CA ILE A 218 -30.04 -22.90 -29.62
C ILE A 218 -30.89 -23.96 -28.92
N ALA A 219 -30.62 -25.23 -29.20
CA ALA A 219 -31.43 -26.33 -28.67
C ALA A 219 -30.97 -26.88 -27.31
N SER A 220 -29.73 -26.62 -26.90
CA SER A 220 -29.17 -27.15 -25.65
C SER A 220 -28.07 -26.25 -25.10
N SER A 221 -27.81 -26.37 -23.79
CA SER A 221 -26.64 -25.76 -23.16
C SER A 221 -25.35 -26.46 -23.58
N GLY A 222 -24.28 -25.69 -23.65
CA GLY A 222 -22.95 -26.15 -24.05
C GLY A 222 -22.30 -25.17 -25.00
N THR A 223 -21.09 -25.52 -25.42
CA THR A 223 -20.40 -24.78 -26.48
C THR A 223 -21.18 -24.95 -27.78
N GLN A 224 -21.68 -23.84 -28.31
CA GLN A 224 -22.29 -23.76 -29.62
C GLN A 224 -21.18 -23.44 -30.64
N THR A 225 -21.18 -24.13 -31.78
CA THR A 225 -20.17 -23.97 -32.83
C THR A 225 -20.84 -23.64 -34.17
N ILE A 226 -20.40 -22.56 -34.80
CA ILE A 226 -20.78 -22.14 -36.14
C ILE A 226 -19.59 -22.38 -37.06
N ILE A 227 -19.80 -23.04 -38.20
CA ILE A 227 -18.80 -23.20 -39.25
C ILE A 227 -19.38 -22.66 -40.56
N ALA A 228 -18.71 -21.67 -41.15
CA ALA A 228 -18.97 -21.24 -42.51
C ALA A 228 -17.95 -21.90 -43.44
N GLU A 229 -18.43 -22.52 -44.51
CA GLU A 229 -17.59 -23.14 -45.55
C GLU A 229 -17.83 -22.43 -46.89
N ALA A 230 -16.76 -22.18 -47.64
CA ALA A 230 -16.81 -21.76 -49.03
C ALA A 230 -15.96 -22.72 -49.88
N ASN A 231 -16.53 -23.26 -50.96
CA ASN A 231 -15.86 -24.14 -51.91
C ASN A 231 -16.07 -23.64 -53.34
N ASN A 232 -14.98 -23.27 -54.03
CA ASN A 232 -15.02 -22.75 -55.41
C ASN A 232 -14.84 -23.83 -56.50
N GLY A 233 -14.99 -25.11 -56.15
CA GLY A 233 -14.77 -26.27 -57.02
C GLY A 233 -13.36 -26.87 -56.92
N THR A 234 -12.37 -26.08 -56.51
CA THR A 234 -10.96 -26.51 -56.41
C THR A 234 -10.46 -26.49 -54.98
N VAL A 235 -10.83 -25.47 -54.21
CA VAL A 235 -10.36 -25.25 -52.84
C VAL A 235 -11.56 -25.06 -51.92
N THR A 236 -11.46 -25.61 -50.71
CA THR A 236 -12.41 -25.37 -49.62
C THR A 236 -11.75 -24.55 -48.51
N LYS A 237 -12.43 -23.53 -48.02
CA LYS A 237 -12.03 -22.72 -46.86
C LYS A 237 -13.15 -22.67 -45.85
N ARG A 238 -12.77 -22.58 -44.57
CA ARG A 238 -13.70 -22.51 -43.45
C ARG A 238 -13.32 -21.40 -42.48
N ASP A 239 -14.33 -20.76 -41.91
CA ASP A 239 -14.22 -19.95 -40.70
C ASP A 239 -15.08 -20.59 -39.60
N THR A 240 -14.63 -20.49 -38.35
CA THR A 240 -15.28 -21.11 -37.20
C THR A 240 -15.41 -20.12 -36.05
N VAL A 241 -16.60 -20.09 -35.46
CA VAL A 241 -16.93 -19.37 -34.24
C VAL A 241 -17.45 -20.38 -33.23
N SER A 242 -17.09 -20.22 -31.96
CA SER A 242 -17.73 -20.94 -30.86
C SER A 242 -18.05 -20.01 -29.70
N PHE A 243 -19.17 -20.24 -29.03
CA PHE A 243 -19.62 -19.48 -27.87
C PHE A 243 -20.34 -20.39 -26.87
N LEU A 244 -20.24 -20.11 -25.58
CA LEU A 244 -20.87 -20.91 -24.54
C LEU A 244 -22.30 -20.42 -24.27
N VAL A 245 -23.28 -21.30 -24.44
CA VAL A 245 -24.63 -21.09 -23.89
C VAL A 245 -24.75 -21.94 -22.65
N THR A 246 -24.89 -21.32 -21.49
CA THR A 246 -25.13 -22.05 -20.25
C THR A 246 -26.59 -22.40 -20.10
N GLY A 247 -26.87 -23.55 -19.47
CA GLY A 247 -28.21 -23.87 -19.01
C GLY A 247 -28.56 -23.10 -17.73
N THR A 248 -29.57 -23.58 -17.02
CA THR A 248 -29.92 -23.07 -15.70
C THR A 248 -28.71 -23.16 -14.75
N VAL A 249 -28.46 -22.10 -14.00
CA VAL A 249 -27.43 -22.10 -12.94
C VAL A 249 -27.76 -23.18 -11.92
N ASN A 250 -26.79 -24.03 -11.61
CA ASN A 250 -26.96 -25.02 -10.56
C ASN A 250 -27.05 -24.33 -9.19
N VAL A 251 -28.10 -24.63 -8.43
CA VAL A 251 -28.30 -24.12 -7.08
C VAL A 251 -27.88 -25.21 -6.09
N ALA A 252 -26.83 -24.96 -5.33
CA ALA A 252 -26.27 -25.91 -4.37
C ALA A 252 -25.72 -25.21 -3.14
N ALA A 253 -25.92 -25.82 -1.97
CA ALA A 253 -25.40 -25.31 -0.70
C ALA A 253 -23.87 -25.18 -0.75
N LEU A 254 -23.32 -24.15 -0.09
CA LEU A 254 -21.89 -24.00 0.07
C LEU A 254 -21.35 -25.16 0.92
N PRO A 255 -20.32 -25.90 0.46
CA PRO A 255 -19.69 -26.93 1.26
C PRO A 255 -19.22 -26.40 2.62
N ALA A 256 -19.41 -27.20 3.67
CA ALA A 256 -19.10 -26.80 5.03
C ALA A 256 -17.63 -26.42 5.20
N GLY A 257 -17.38 -25.30 5.88
CA GLY A 257 -16.04 -24.81 6.19
C GLY A 257 -15.41 -23.91 5.13
N LEU A 258 -15.99 -23.81 3.93
CA LEU A 258 -15.52 -22.86 2.93
C LEU A 258 -15.86 -21.42 3.32
N LYS A 259 -14.95 -20.49 3.02
CA LYS A 259 -15.08 -19.06 3.26
C LYS A 259 -15.00 -18.31 1.94
N ASP A 260 -15.48 -17.06 1.90
CA ASP A 260 -15.30 -16.20 0.74
C ASP A 260 -13.81 -16.11 0.35
N GLY A 261 -13.50 -16.08 -0.95
CA GLY A 261 -12.17 -16.13 -1.55
C GLY A 261 -11.67 -17.54 -1.90
N ILE A 262 -10.34 -17.68 -1.92
CA ILE A 262 -9.64 -18.91 -2.30
C ILE A 262 -9.51 -19.84 -1.07
N ASN A 263 -9.96 -21.09 -1.21
CA ASN A 263 -9.87 -22.11 -0.16
C ASN A 263 -8.96 -23.24 -0.65
N TYR A 264 -7.74 -23.30 -0.12
CA TYR A 264 -6.78 -24.36 -0.43
C TYR A 264 -7.17 -25.66 0.28
N GLU A 265 -7.21 -26.77 -0.47
CA GLU A 265 -7.58 -28.10 0.05
C GLU A 265 -6.34 -28.89 0.48
N SER A 266 -6.56 -30.00 1.21
CA SER A 266 -5.51 -30.96 1.52
C SER A 266 -5.03 -31.72 0.26
N ASP A 267 -5.90 -31.86 -0.72
CA ASP A 267 -5.55 -32.29 -2.09
C ASP A 267 -4.80 -31.15 -2.80
N PRO A 268 -3.49 -31.30 -3.06
CA PRO A 268 -2.69 -30.22 -3.65
C PRO A 268 -2.98 -29.98 -5.14
N THR A 269 -3.86 -30.79 -5.76
CA THR A 269 -4.28 -30.67 -7.16
C THR A 269 -5.65 -30.00 -7.32
N ALA A 270 -6.20 -29.48 -6.21
CA ALA A 270 -7.50 -28.84 -6.21
C ALA A 270 -7.58 -27.68 -5.21
N LEU A 271 -8.57 -26.82 -5.43
CA LEU A 271 -9.00 -25.79 -4.49
C LEU A 271 -10.47 -25.46 -4.73
N SER A 272 -11.07 -24.73 -3.79
CA SER A 272 -12.43 -24.21 -3.93
C SER A 272 -12.43 -22.68 -3.94
N LEU A 273 -13.09 -22.09 -4.92
CA LEU A 273 -13.31 -20.65 -5.03
C LEU A 273 -14.70 -20.31 -4.54
N VAL A 274 -14.83 -19.23 -3.76
CA VAL A 274 -16.11 -18.71 -3.26
C VAL A 274 -16.15 -17.20 -3.48
N LEU A 275 -17.15 -16.70 -4.20
CA LEU A 275 -17.35 -15.29 -4.46
C LEU A 275 -18.67 -14.83 -3.83
N TYR A 276 -18.60 -13.86 -2.91
CA TYR A 276 -19.79 -13.14 -2.46
C TYR A 276 -20.18 -12.12 -3.54
N ALA A 277 -21.30 -12.38 -4.22
CA ALA A 277 -21.81 -11.54 -5.30
C ALA A 277 -23.34 -11.68 -5.38
N PRO A 278 -24.07 -11.15 -4.38
CA PRO A 278 -25.53 -11.16 -4.36
C PRO A 278 -26.12 -10.46 -5.59
N ASN A 279 -27.35 -10.81 -5.94
CA ASN A 279 -28.10 -10.27 -7.09
C ASN A 279 -27.48 -10.52 -8.48
N LYS A 280 -26.32 -11.18 -8.57
CA LYS A 280 -25.79 -11.63 -9.86
C LYS A 280 -26.62 -12.79 -10.38
N THR A 281 -26.68 -12.89 -11.70
CA THR A 281 -27.48 -13.89 -12.42
C THR A 281 -26.63 -15.08 -12.85
N ARG A 282 -25.34 -14.84 -13.12
CA ARG A 282 -24.40 -15.90 -13.51
C ARG A 282 -22.97 -15.53 -13.15
N VAL A 283 -22.19 -16.53 -12.70
CA VAL A 283 -20.73 -16.43 -12.56
C VAL A 283 -20.08 -17.67 -13.14
N ALA A 284 -19.03 -17.47 -13.94
CA ALA A 284 -18.14 -18.53 -14.43
C ALA A 284 -16.68 -18.12 -14.19
N ILE A 285 -15.76 -19.08 -14.24
CA ILE A 285 -14.32 -18.82 -14.12
C ILE A 285 -13.59 -19.08 -15.43
N VAL A 286 -12.63 -18.23 -15.75
CA VAL A 286 -11.67 -18.41 -16.85
C VAL A 286 -10.26 -18.24 -16.33
N GLY A 287 -9.31 -18.98 -16.89
CA GLY A 287 -7.93 -18.92 -16.48
C GLY A 287 -7.04 -19.91 -17.22
N ASP A 288 -5.82 -20.06 -16.74
CA ASP A 288 -4.80 -20.94 -17.36
C ASP A 288 -5.27 -22.39 -17.47
N PHE A 289 -6.06 -22.89 -16.51
CA PHE A 289 -6.57 -24.27 -16.47
C PHE A 289 -7.67 -24.57 -17.50
N ASN A 290 -8.23 -23.55 -18.18
CA ASN A 290 -9.25 -23.74 -19.21
C ASN A 290 -9.00 -22.91 -20.48
N ASN A 291 -7.73 -22.56 -20.74
CA ASN A 291 -7.31 -21.77 -21.89
C ASN A 291 -8.11 -20.47 -22.04
N TRP A 292 -8.43 -19.83 -20.91
CA TRP A 292 -9.12 -18.54 -20.87
C TRP A 292 -10.49 -18.52 -21.58
N THR A 293 -11.10 -19.70 -21.75
CA THR A 293 -12.39 -19.86 -22.44
C THR A 293 -13.43 -20.38 -21.45
N PRO A 294 -14.61 -19.74 -21.34
CA PRO A 294 -15.64 -20.21 -20.43
C PRO A 294 -16.17 -21.58 -20.89
N THR A 295 -16.38 -22.50 -19.94
CA THR A 295 -16.93 -23.84 -20.19
C THR A 295 -18.02 -24.16 -19.16
N LEU A 296 -18.89 -25.15 -19.44
CA LEU A 296 -19.90 -25.60 -18.47
C LEU A 296 -19.27 -26.11 -17.16
N ALA A 297 -18.14 -26.82 -17.22
CA ALA A 297 -17.42 -27.32 -16.05
C ALA A 297 -16.91 -26.19 -15.13
N HIS A 298 -16.82 -24.97 -15.66
CA HIS A 298 -16.30 -23.80 -14.97
C HIS A 298 -17.40 -22.76 -14.68
N GLN A 299 -18.67 -23.14 -14.80
CA GLN A 299 -19.79 -22.36 -14.28
C GLN A 299 -19.90 -22.59 -12.77
N MET A 300 -19.98 -21.51 -11.99
CA MET A 300 -20.08 -21.60 -10.54
C MET A 300 -21.50 -21.97 -10.10
N ASN A 301 -21.60 -22.70 -9.00
CA ASN A 301 -22.86 -22.99 -8.32
C ASN A 301 -23.31 -21.74 -7.55
N LYS A 302 -24.62 -21.46 -7.53
CA LYS A 302 -25.21 -20.41 -6.70
C LYS A 302 -25.72 -21.01 -5.41
N THR A 303 -25.47 -20.36 -4.27
CA THR A 303 -26.04 -20.80 -2.99
C THR A 303 -27.57 -20.61 -2.96
N PRO A 304 -28.31 -21.40 -2.14
CA PRO A 304 -29.78 -21.29 -2.08
C PRO A 304 -30.31 -19.92 -1.66
N ASP A 305 -29.56 -19.18 -0.83
CA ASP A 305 -29.86 -17.79 -0.45
C ASP A 305 -29.55 -16.77 -1.55
N GLY A 306 -28.86 -17.19 -2.61
CA GLY A 306 -28.49 -16.38 -3.76
C GLY A 306 -27.33 -15.41 -3.55
N ASN A 307 -26.65 -15.45 -2.40
CA ASN A 307 -25.62 -14.48 -2.05
C ASN A 307 -24.21 -14.84 -2.54
N ARG A 308 -23.91 -16.14 -2.66
CA ARG A 308 -22.56 -16.64 -2.96
C ARG A 308 -22.54 -17.54 -4.19
N TRP A 309 -21.39 -17.54 -4.83
CA TRP A 309 -21.04 -18.38 -5.96
C TRP A 309 -19.85 -19.24 -5.59
N TRP A 310 -19.88 -20.54 -5.88
CA TRP A 310 -18.75 -21.40 -5.53
C TRP A 310 -18.46 -22.46 -6.59
N LEU A 311 -17.19 -22.84 -6.71
CA LEU A 311 -16.75 -23.91 -7.60
C LEU A 311 -15.46 -24.55 -7.07
N ARG A 312 -15.40 -25.88 -7.10
CA ARG A 312 -14.16 -26.63 -6.90
C ARG A 312 -13.43 -26.75 -8.24
N VAL A 313 -12.19 -26.28 -8.29
CA VAL A 313 -11.28 -26.42 -9.44
C VAL A 313 -10.34 -27.57 -9.14
N ALA A 314 -10.25 -28.54 -10.05
CA ALA A 314 -9.44 -29.75 -9.89
C ALA A 314 -8.55 -29.99 -11.11
N GLY A 315 -7.61 -30.93 -11.01
CA GLY A 315 -6.66 -31.23 -12.09
C GLY A 315 -5.52 -30.21 -12.20
N LEU A 316 -5.27 -29.46 -11.12
CA LEU A 316 -4.19 -28.50 -11.03
C LEU A 316 -2.85 -29.20 -10.78
N THR A 317 -1.77 -28.60 -11.25
CA THR A 317 -0.42 -29.03 -10.90
C THR A 317 -0.01 -28.37 -9.57
N ALA A 318 0.30 -29.19 -8.58
CA ALA A 318 0.71 -28.72 -7.25
C ALA A 318 1.93 -27.78 -7.33
N GLY A 319 1.87 -26.64 -6.64
CA GLY A 319 2.96 -25.66 -6.61
C GLY A 319 3.01 -24.71 -7.81
N THR A 320 2.14 -24.87 -8.82
CA THR A 320 2.07 -23.98 -9.99
C THR A 320 1.16 -22.79 -9.71
N GLU A 321 1.59 -21.59 -10.12
CA GLU A 321 0.74 -20.39 -10.11
C GLU A 321 -0.21 -20.39 -11.33
N TYR A 322 -1.52 -20.28 -11.05
CA TYR A 322 -2.56 -20.15 -12.07
C TYR A 322 -3.17 -18.75 -12.02
N ALA A 323 -3.26 -18.14 -13.19
CA ALA A 323 -3.96 -16.88 -13.39
C ALA A 323 -5.44 -17.12 -13.75
N TYR A 324 -6.34 -16.30 -13.19
CA TYR A 324 -7.78 -16.43 -13.43
C TYR A 324 -8.57 -15.13 -13.22
N GLN A 325 -9.79 -15.10 -13.76
CA GLN A 325 -10.82 -14.07 -13.55
C GLN A 325 -12.21 -14.71 -13.45
N TYR A 326 -13.15 -14.01 -12.81
CA TYR A 326 -14.56 -14.30 -12.90
C TYR A 326 -15.16 -13.60 -14.13
N ILE A 327 -16.08 -14.29 -14.82
CA ILE A 327 -17.00 -13.72 -15.80
C ILE A 327 -18.38 -13.66 -15.16
N ILE A 328 -18.85 -12.45 -14.88
CA ILE A 328 -20.11 -12.15 -14.20
C ILE A 328 -21.12 -11.63 -15.23
N ASP A 329 -22.34 -12.16 -15.17
CA ASP A 329 -23.46 -11.78 -16.03
C ASP A 329 -23.09 -11.75 -17.53
N ASN A 330 -22.25 -12.73 -17.92
CA ASN A 330 -21.76 -13.04 -19.27
C ASN A 330 -20.73 -12.08 -19.89
N SER A 331 -20.52 -10.90 -19.33
CA SER A 331 -19.66 -9.87 -19.95
C SER A 331 -18.61 -9.29 -19.02
N LEU A 332 -18.91 -9.14 -17.73
CA LEU A 332 -18.03 -8.46 -16.79
C LEU A 332 -16.90 -9.40 -16.36
N LYS A 333 -15.67 -9.12 -16.81
CA LYS A 333 -14.47 -9.78 -16.31
C LYS A 333 -13.94 -9.04 -15.09
N VAL A 334 -13.86 -9.72 -13.95
CA VAL A 334 -13.28 -9.15 -12.73
C VAL A 334 -12.36 -10.15 -12.05
N PRO A 335 -11.24 -9.70 -11.46
CA PRO A 335 -10.45 -10.54 -10.58
C PRO A 335 -11.20 -10.77 -9.25
N ASP A 336 -10.72 -11.71 -8.45
CA ASP A 336 -11.16 -11.92 -7.08
C ASP A 336 -10.69 -10.78 -6.17
N TYR A 337 -11.63 -10.10 -5.49
CA TYR A 337 -11.31 -9.07 -4.50
C TYR A 337 -10.57 -9.64 -3.27
N ASN A 338 -10.55 -10.96 -3.11
CA ASN A 338 -9.81 -11.69 -2.09
C ASN A 338 -8.45 -12.22 -2.57
N ALA A 339 -8.00 -11.87 -3.78
CA ALA A 339 -6.72 -12.34 -4.28
C ALA A 339 -5.57 -11.83 -3.41
N GLU A 340 -4.63 -12.72 -3.08
CA GLU A 340 -3.40 -12.38 -2.34
C GLU A 340 -2.24 -12.00 -3.28
N LYS A 341 -2.47 -12.11 -4.59
CA LYS A 341 -1.57 -11.68 -5.67
C LYS A 341 -2.40 -11.44 -6.92
N ILE A 342 -2.10 -10.35 -7.62
CA ILE A 342 -2.70 -10.02 -8.91
C ILE A 342 -1.62 -9.81 -9.97
N LEU A 343 -2.01 -9.86 -11.25
CA LEU A 343 -1.21 -9.39 -12.37
C LEU A 343 -1.84 -8.13 -12.96
N ASP A 344 -1.01 -7.10 -13.12
CA ASP A 344 -1.38 -5.82 -13.73
C ASP A 344 -0.72 -5.71 -15.12
N PRO A 345 -1.51 -5.71 -16.22
CA PRO A 345 -0.96 -5.65 -17.57
C PRO A 345 -0.22 -4.34 -17.88
N ASN A 346 -0.47 -3.27 -17.13
CA ASN A 346 0.09 -1.95 -17.38
C ASN A 346 1.37 -1.70 -16.57
N ASN A 347 1.40 -2.17 -15.32
CA ASN A 347 2.45 -1.81 -14.37
C ASN A 347 3.50 -2.92 -14.13
N ASP A 348 3.13 -4.20 -14.25
CA ASP A 348 4.03 -5.31 -13.89
C ASP A 348 5.29 -5.37 -14.77
N GLN A 349 5.21 -4.89 -16.02
CA GLN A 349 6.35 -4.84 -16.95
C GLN A 349 7.52 -3.97 -16.46
N TYR A 350 7.27 -3.05 -15.52
CA TYR A 350 8.29 -2.17 -14.94
C TYR A 350 8.95 -2.76 -13.68
N ILE A 351 8.48 -3.92 -13.20
CA ILE A 351 9.04 -4.57 -12.01
C ILE A 351 10.29 -5.34 -12.40
N SER A 352 11.43 -4.98 -11.81
CA SER A 352 12.71 -5.64 -12.09
C SER A 352 12.75 -7.07 -11.52
N ALA A 353 13.45 -7.98 -12.20
CA ALA A 353 13.70 -9.34 -11.72
C ALA A 353 14.52 -9.39 -10.41
N THR A 354 15.27 -8.32 -10.10
CA THR A 354 15.97 -8.16 -8.82
C THR A 354 14.99 -7.96 -7.67
N THR A 355 13.90 -7.23 -7.90
CA THR A 355 12.86 -6.97 -6.89
C THR A 355 11.88 -8.13 -6.79
N TYR A 356 11.40 -8.64 -7.92
CA TYR A 356 10.48 -9.78 -7.99
C TYR A 356 11.02 -10.84 -8.95
N PRO A 357 11.79 -11.83 -8.46
CA PRO A 357 12.32 -12.87 -9.31
C PRO A 357 11.19 -13.76 -9.86
N ALA A 358 11.23 -14.02 -11.16
CA ALA A 358 10.26 -14.89 -11.86
C ALA A 358 8.79 -14.49 -11.64
N LEU A 359 8.48 -13.18 -11.69
CA LEU A 359 7.10 -12.71 -11.73
C LEU A 359 6.37 -13.37 -12.91
N LYS A 360 5.24 -14.04 -12.62
CA LYS A 360 4.42 -14.70 -13.64
C LYS A 360 3.97 -13.65 -14.68
N PRO A 361 4.20 -13.90 -15.99
CA PRO A 361 3.79 -12.97 -17.02
C PRO A 361 2.27 -12.87 -17.12
N TYR A 362 1.78 -11.68 -17.43
CA TYR A 362 0.38 -11.44 -17.74
C TYR A 362 -0.05 -12.25 -18.99
N PRO A 363 -1.26 -12.83 -19.03
CA PRO A 363 -1.78 -13.63 -20.15
C PRO A 363 -2.20 -12.74 -21.35
N THR A 364 -1.24 -12.04 -21.94
CA THR A 364 -1.45 -11.09 -23.05
C THR A 364 -2.16 -11.74 -24.23
N GLY A 365 -3.20 -11.08 -24.74
CA GLY A 365 -4.00 -11.54 -25.87
C GLY A 365 -5.07 -12.58 -25.53
N LEU A 366 -5.11 -13.07 -24.28
CA LEU A 366 -6.15 -14.00 -23.81
C LEU A 366 -7.20 -13.30 -22.95
N THR A 367 -6.83 -12.23 -22.24
CA THR A 367 -7.76 -11.44 -21.44
C THR A 367 -7.33 -9.98 -21.27
N SER A 368 -8.20 -9.18 -20.64
CA SER A 368 -7.99 -7.78 -20.30
C SER A 368 -8.30 -7.51 -18.81
N GLY A 369 -7.82 -6.37 -18.30
CA GLY A 369 -8.00 -5.95 -16.90
C GLY A 369 -7.05 -6.64 -15.92
N ILE A 370 -7.25 -6.39 -14.63
CA ILE A 370 -6.46 -7.03 -13.56
C ILE A 370 -6.84 -8.51 -13.43
N VAL A 371 -5.85 -9.36 -13.17
CA VAL A 371 -6.00 -10.83 -13.10
C VAL A 371 -5.58 -11.36 -11.73
N SER A 372 -6.33 -12.30 -11.16
CA SER A 372 -5.99 -12.92 -9.87
C SER A 372 -5.05 -14.11 -10.03
N ILE A 373 -4.23 -14.37 -9.02
CA ILE A 373 -3.38 -15.56 -8.91
C ILE A 373 -3.78 -16.42 -7.72
N PHE A 374 -3.79 -17.74 -7.91
CA PHE A 374 -3.71 -18.71 -6.82
C PHE A 374 -2.55 -19.69 -7.04
N GLN A 375 -2.12 -20.35 -5.96
CA GLN A 375 -1.10 -21.40 -6.00
C GLN A 375 -1.39 -22.44 -4.93
N THR A 376 -1.68 -23.69 -5.33
CA THR A 376 -1.84 -24.80 -4.39
C THR A 376 -0.48 -25.27 -3.89
N ASN A 377 -0.45 -25.97 -2.75
CA ASN A 377 0.79 -26.51 -2.15
C ASN A 377 1.90 -25.46 -1.93
N LYS A 378 1.53 -24.22 -1.59
CA LYS A 378 2.47 -23.18 -1.17
C LYS A 378 3.25 -23.66 0.05
N THR A 379 4.57 -23.47 0.02
CA THR A 379 5.42 -23.78 1.18
C THR A 379 5.16 -22.75 2.30
N PRO A 380 4.78 -23.18 3.52
CA PRO A 380 4.60 -22.26 4.63
C PRO A 380 5.90 -21.53 4.99
N PHE A 381 5.80 -20.25 5.35
CA PHE A 381 6.95 -19.48 5.81
C PHE A 381 7.33 -19.84 7.26
N ASN A 382 8.60 -20.16 7.50
CA ASN A 382 9.11 -20.51 8.81
C ASN A 382 9.64 -19.27 9.57
N TRP A 383 8.80 -18.69 10.43
CA TRP A 383 9.14 -17.53 11.26
C TRP A 383 10.23 -17.85 12.30
N GLN A 384 11.30 -17.06 12.35
CA GLN A 384 12.40 -17.24 13.29
C GLN A 384 12.18 -16.49 14.62
N ALA A 385 11.43 -15.38 14.61
CA ALA A 385 11.18 -14.54 15.78
C ALA A 385 10.16 -15.13 16.78
N THR A 386 10.36 -16.38 17.21
CA THR A 386 9.41 -17.13 18.06
C THR A 386 9.27 -16.61 19.49
N SER A 387 10.24 -15.82 19.97
CA SER A 387 10.25 -15.20 21.31
C SER A 387 10.01 -13.68 21.28
N TYR A 388 9.57 -13.14 20.14
CA TYR A 388 9.29 -11.72 20.02
C TYR A 388 8.14 -11.31 20.94
N VAL A 389 8.33 -10.18 21.62
CA VAL A 389 7.32 -9.52 22.44
C VAL A 389 7.13 -8.13 21.87
N ARG A 390 5.88 -7.84 21.49
CA ARG A 390 5.48 -6.54 20.99
C ARG A 390 5.77 -5.45 22.04
N PRO A 391 6.38 -4.31 21.65
CA PRO A 391 6.55 -3.17 22.54
C PRO A 391 5.22 -2.73 23.19
N ASP A 392 5.30 -2.10 24.36
CA ASP A 392 4.11 -1.47 24.95
C ASP A 392 3.70 -0.29 24.06
N LYS A 393 2.43 -0.27 23.63
CA LYS A 393 1.84 0.77 22.78
C LYS A 393 1.99 2.19 23.34
N LYS A 394 2.12 2.33 24.66
CA LYS A 394 2.35 3.63 25.33
C LYS A 394 3.77 4.17 25.17
N ASN A 395 4.71 3.32 24.76
CA ASN A 395 6.15 3.61 24.67
C ASN A 395 6.68 3.51 23.23
N LEU A 396 5.80 3.62 22.23
CA LEU A 396 6.24 3.56 20.84
C LEU A 396 7.09 4.78 20.46
N ALA A 397 8.18 4.51 19.76
CA ALA A 397 8.88 5.45 18.92
C ALA A 397 8.74 4.91 17.50
N VAL A 398 7.70 5.41 16.82
CA VAL A 398 7.28 5.02 15.48
C VAL A 398 8.11 5.79 14.46
N TYR A 399 8.70 5.07 13.52
CA TYR A 399 9.32 5.65 12.33
C TYR A 399 8.37 5.42 11.15
N GLU A 400 7.69 6.47 10.73
CA GLU A 400 6.81 6.45 9.56
C GLU A 400 7.70 6.47 8.30
N LEU A 401 7.44 5.55 7.36
CA LEU A 401 8.35 5.24 6.26
C LEU A 401 7.61 4.92 4.96
N LEU A 402 7.97 5.64 3.90
CA LEU A 402 7.61 5.32 2.52
C LEU A 402 8.78 4.64 1.81
N VAL A 403 8.60 3.37 1.46
CA VAL A 403 9.68 2.50 0.94
C VAL A 403 10.40 3.15 -0.26
N ARG A 404 9.61 3.70 -1.18
CA ARG A 404 10.08 4.35 -2.42
C ARG A 404 11.07 5.48 -2.17
N ASP A 405 10.81 6.30 -1.15
CA ASP A 405 11.55 7.53 -0.88
C ASP A 405 12.64 7.31 0.20
N PHE A 406 12.78 6.08 0.71
CA PHE A 406 13.79 5.73 1.72
C PHE A 406 14.93 4.87 1.15
N VAL A 407 14.64 3.93 0.25
CA VAL A 407 15.65 3.05 -0.37
C VAL A 407 15.56 3.06 -1.90
N ALA A 408 16.68 3.33 -2.57
CA ALA A 408 16.71 3.56 -4.02
C ALA A 408 16.24 2.36 -4.86
N THR A 409 16.45 1.13 -4.39
CA THR A 409 15.98 -0.08 -5.09
C THR A 409 14.52 -0.42 -4.82
N GLN A 410 13.86 0.32 -3.91
CA GLN A 410 12.43 0.22 -3.62
C GLN A 410 11.98 -1.23 -3.36
N ASN A 411 12.64 -1.94 -2.44
CA ASN A 411 12.29 -3.33 -2.15
C ASN A 411 12.50 -3.73 -0.70
N TRP A 412 11.82 -4.80 -0.28
CA TRP A 412 11.84 -5.31 1.09
C TRP A 412 13.24 -5.74 1.56
N GLN A 413 14.06 -6.27 0.65
CA GLN A 413 15.40 -6.75 0.99
C GLN A 413 16.33 -5.61 1.39
N THR A 414 16.41 -4.54 0.58
CA THR A 414 17.24 -3.37 0.90
C THR A 414 16.71 -2.64 2.12
N LEU A 415 15.39 -2.55 2.30
CA LEU A 415 14.81 -1.96 3.51
C LEU A 415 15.21 -2.76 4.77
N LYS A 416 15.19 -4.09 4.70
CA LYS A 416 15.67 -4.98 5.79
C LYS A 416 17.12 -4.72 6.19
N ASP A 417 17.98 -4.38 5.23
CA ASP A 417 19.39 -4.11 5.49
C ASP A 417 19.61 -2.79 6.26
N THR A 418 18.62 -1.88 6.27
CA THR A 418 18.66 -0.63 7.04
C THR A 418 18.29 -0.78 8.52
N LEU A 419 17.78 -1.93 8.97
CA LEU A 419 17.21 -2.07 10.33
C LEU A 419 18.22 -1.76 11.46
N ASN A 420 19.52 -1.90 11.21
CA ASN A 420 20.55 -1.50 12.18
C ASN A 420 20.60 0.02 12.40
N TYR A 421 20.35 0.82 11.36
CA TYR A 421 20.24 2.27 11.45
C TYR A 421 19.05 2.65 12.33
N LEU A 422 17.85 2.13 12.03
CA LEU A 422 16.63 2.41 12.80
C LEU A 422 16.78 1.97 14.26
N LYS A 423 17.38 0.81 14.50
CA LYS A 423 17.66 0.35 15.87
C LYS A 423 18.63 1.28 16.61
N LYS A 424 19.67 1.77 15.94
CA LYS A 424 20.63 2.74 16.51
C LYS A 424 19.96 4.07 16.81
N LEU A 425 19.00 4.50 15.99
CA LEU A 425 18.17 5.68 16.22
C LEU A 425 17.25 5.53 17.46
N GLY A 426 16.98 4.30 17.91
CA GLY A 426 16.13 4.06 19.08
C GLY A 426 14.67 3.74 18.75
N ILE A 427 14.38 3.49 17.47
CA ILE A 427 13.08 3.09 16.96
C ILE A 427 12.73 1.69 17.45
N ASN A 428 11.46 1.52 17.87
CA ASN A 428 10.89 0.23 18.27
C ASN A 428 9.62 -0.13 17.50
N ALA A 429 9.17 0.71 16.56
CA ALA A 429 8.09 0.42 15.63
C ALA A 429 8.33 1.13 14.28
N ILE A 430 7.99 0.49 13.18
CA ILE A 430 8.01 1.08 11.84
C ILE A 430 6.57 1.09 11.34
N GLU A 431 6.08 2.26 10.93
CA GLU A 431 4.82 2.42 10.22
C GLU A 431 5.12 2.50 8.72
N LEU A 432 4.55 1.59 7.93
CA LEU A 432 4.94 1.38 6.53
C LEU A 432 3.85 1.76 5.56
N LEU A 433 4.25 2.58 4.59
CA LEU A 433 3.46 3.00 3.45
C LEU A 433 4.16 2.63 2.13
N PRO A 434 3.40 2.23 1.11
CA PRO A 434 2.26 1.33 1.17
C PRO A 434 2.67 -0.13 1.39
N ILE A 435 1.70 -0.98 1.75
CA ILE A 435 1.89 -2.44 1.79
C ILE A 435 0.98 -3.16 0.78
N ASN A 436 -0.32 -2.89 0.79
CA ASN A 436 -1.26 -3.55 -0.12
C ASN A 436 -1.27 -2.90 -1.51
N GLU A 437 -1.72 -3.65 -2.50
CA GLU A 437 -1.84 -3.25 -3.91
C GLU A 437 -2.81 -2.08 -4.12
N PHE A 438 -2.44 -1.16 -5.02
CA PHE A 438 -3.10 0.10 -5.29
C PHE A 438 -2.89 0.58 -6.74
N GLU A 439 -3.64 1.56 -7.22
CA GLU A 439 -3.59 1.95 -8.63
C GLU A 439 -2.36 2.82 -8.97
N GLY A 440 -1.58 2.44 -9.99
CA GLY A 440 -0.60 3.33 -10.66
C GLY A 440 0.72 3.58 -9.90
N ASN A 441 1.04 2.80 -8.86
CA ASN A 441 2.32 2.74 -8.14
C ASN A 441 2.84 4.03 -7.48
N ASN A 442 2.18 5.19 -7.65
CA ASN A 442 2.57 6.47 -7.08
C ASN A 442 1.42 7.21 -6.38
N SER A 443 0.89 6.65 -5.30
CA SER A 443 -0.17 7.27 -4.48
C SER A 443 0.07 7.18 -2.97
N TRP A 444 1.22 6.63 -2.56
CA TRP A 444 1.51 6.21 -1.18
C TRP A 444 0.61 5.08 -0.65
N GLY A 445 -0.26 4.51 -1.49
CA GLY A 445 -1.24 3.48 -1.10
C GLY A 445 -2.67 3.98 -0.97
N TYR A 446 -2.89 5.29 -1.07
CA TYR A 446 -4.18 5.93 -0.83
C TYR A 446 -5.16 5.87 -2.00
N ASN A 447 -4.92 5.00 -2.99
CA ASN A 447 -5.90 4.59 -3.99
C ASN A 447 -6.00 3.04 -4.05
N PRO A 448 -6.38 2.40 -2.94
CA PRO A 448 -6.31 0.95 -2.78
C PRO A 448 -7.32 0.21 -3.65
N SER A 449 -6.88 -0.94 -4.18
CA SER A 449 -7.70 -1.82 -5.04
C SER A 449 -7.75 -3.28 -4.55
N PHE A 450 -6.66 -3.85 -4.01
CA PHE A 450 -6.64 -5.22 -3.46
C PHE A 450 -5.99 -5.30 -2.08
N TYR A 451 -6.83 -5.35 -1.04
CA TYR A 451 -6.42 -5.25 0.37
C TYR A 451 -5.69 -6.47 0.93
N LEU A 452 -5.75 -7.63 0.26
CA LEU A 452 -5.06 -8.86 0.70
C LEU A 452 -3.78 -9.13 -0.10
N ALA A 453 -3.50 -8.34 -1.14
CA ALA A 453 -2.33 -8.53 -1.98
C ALA A 453 -1.23 -7.55 -1.57
N PRO A 454 -0.04 -8.00 -1.15
CA PRO A 454 1.12 -7.13 -1.05
C PRO A 454 1.48 -6.57 -2.43
N ASP A 455 1.86 -5.30 -2.50
CA ASP A 455 2.30 -4.67 -3.74
C ASP A 455 3.62 -5.32 -4.22
N LYS A 456 3.56 -5.81 -5.46
CA LYS A 456 4.66 -6.51 -6.13
C LYS A 456 5.82 -5.59 -6.48
N ALA A 457 5.59 -4.28 -6.57
CA ALA A 457 6.62 -3.27 -6.82
C ALA A 457 7.73 -3.31 -5.75
N TYR A 458 7.45 -3.79 -4.54
CA TYR A 458 8.44 -3.93 -3.46
C TYR A 458 9.00 -5.34 -3.28
N GLY A 459 8.43 -6.34 -3.96
CA GLY A 459 8.92 -7.71 -4.03
C GLY A 459 7.90 -8.78 -3.68
N THR A 460 8.38 -9.99 -3.37
CA THR A 460 7.52 -11.16 -3.13
C THR A 460 6.88 -11.16 -1.73
N GLU A 461 5.78 -11.91 -1.58
CA GLU A 461 5.17 -12.26 -0.27
C GLU A 461 6.23 -12.77 0.73
N THR A 462 7.16 -13.62 0.28
CA THR A 462 8.22 -14.16 1.13
C THR A 462 9.22 -13.08 1.57
N ALA A 463 9.60 -12.16 0.68
CA ALA A 463 10.50 -11.07 1.01
C ALA A 463 9.90 -10.13 2.08
N LEU A 464 8.60 -9.83 1.99
CA LEU A 464 7.89 -9.06 3.01
C LEU A 464 7.89 -9.79 4.37
N LYS A 465 7.57 -11.09 4.40
CA LYS A 465 7.62 -11.88 5.65
C LYS A 465 9.02 -11.93 6.26
N GLN A 466 10.07 -12.04 5.44
CA GLN A 466 11.46 -11.97 5.91
C GLN A 466 11.83 -10.61 6.50
N PHE A 467 11.33 -9.52 5.92
CA PHE A 467 11.51 -8.18 6.48
C PHE A 467 10.82 -8.06 7.85
N ILE A 468 9.56 -8.47 7.96
CA ILE A 468 8.81 -8.43 9.24
C ILE A 468 9.50 -9.30 10.31
N ASP A 469 9.90 -10.53 9.96
CA ASP A 469 10.61 -11.43 10.89
C ASP A 469 11.94 -10.82 11.37
N ALA A 470 12.67 -10.12 10.48
CA ALA A 470 13.90 -9.42 10.83
C ALA A 470 13.67 -8.20 11.74
N CYS A 471 12.55 -7.47 11.58
CA CYS A 471 12.12 -6.43 12.51
C CYS A 471 11.85 -7.03 13.90
N HIS A 472 11.08 -8.11 13.97
CA HIS A 472 10.74 -8.79 15.22
C HIS A 472 11.97 -9.35 15.93
N LEU A 473 12.94 -9.93 15.21
CA LEU A 473 14.24 -10.35 15.77
C LEU A 473 15.05 -9.21 16.39
N LYS A 474 14.75 -7.96 16.02
CA LYS A 474 15.36 -6.74 16.60
C LYS A 474 14.46 -6.05 17.62
N GLY A 475 13.30 -6.64 17.95
CA GLY A 475 12.31 -6.05 18.85
C GLY A 475 11.69 -4.77 18.26
N ILE A 476 11.52 -4.71 16.94
CA ILE A 476 10.88 -3.63 16.21
C ILE A 476 9.54 -4.14 15.70
N ALA A 477 8.46 -3.46 16.07
CA ALA A 477 7.13 -3.76 15.55
C ALA A 477 6.95 -3.25 14.11
N VAL A 478 6.08 -3.89 13.34
CA VAL A 478 5.68 -3.44 12.01
C VAL A 478 4.19 -3.08 12.01
N ILE A 479 3.89 -1.84 11.67
CA ILE A 479 2.55 -1.27 11.62
C ILE A 479 2.23 -1.02 10.16
N MET A 480 1.12 -1.57 9.69
CA MET A 480 0.66 -1.36 8.31
C MET A 480 -0.18 -0.09 8.26
N ASP A 481 0.18 0.85 7.41
CA ASP A 481 -0.75 1.89 7.04
C ASP A 481 -1.80 1.35 6.06
N ILE A 482 -3.07 1.71 6.27
CA ILE A 482 -4.18 1.21 5.45
C ILE A 482 -5.32 2.23 5.32
N ALA A 483 -5.68 2.55 4.08
CA ALA A 483 -6.88 3.31 3.75
C ALA A 483 -8.05 2.36 3.49
N MET A 484 -8.97 2.23 4.45
CA MET A 484 -10.23 1.49 4.26
C MET A 484 -11.47 2.36 4.40
N ASN A 485 -11.33 3.69 4.41
CA ASN A 485 -12.48 4.60 4.31
C ASN A 485 -13.06 4.64 2.88
N HIS A 486 -12.24 4.34 1.87
CA HIS A 486 -12.67 4.29 0.47
C HIS A 486 -11.93 3.20 -0.32
N SER A 487 -12.34 2.94 -1.57
CA SER A 487 -11.61 2.15 -2.57
C SER A 487 -11.70 2.78 -3.95
N PHE A 488 -10.89 2.34 -4.91
CA PHE A 488 -10.87 2.90 -6.28
C PHE A 488 -11.40 1.94 -7.36
N GLY A 489 -11.46 2.41 -8.61
CA GLY A 489 -12.20 1.78 -9.71
C GLY A 489 -11.70 0.40 -10.11
N GLN A 490 -10.43 0.06 -9.87
CA GLN A 490 -9.88 -1.28 -10.06
C GLN A 490 -10.40 -2.29 -9.04
N SER A 491 -10.99 -1.86 -7.92
CA SER A 491 -11.58 -2.75 -6.92
C SER A 491 -12.73 -3.58 -7.51
N PRO A 492 -12.68 -4.92 -7.44
CA PRO A 492 -13.74 -5.75 -8.00
C PRO A 492 -15.09 -5.55 -7.30
N MET A 493 -15.06 -5.19 -6.01
CA MET A 493 -16.27 -4.86 -5.24
C MET A 493 -16.98 -3.62 -5.78
N VAL A 494 -16.24 -2.66 -6.34
CA VAL A 494 -16.79 -1.50 -7.05
C VAL A 494 -17.29 -1.92 -8.43
N GLN A 495 -16.44 -2.57 -9.23
CA GLN A 495 -16.75 -2.95 -10.62
C GLN A 495 -18.01 -3.80 -10.73
N MET A 496 -18.20 -4.76 -9.80
CA MET A 496 -19.37 -5.64 -9.81
C MET A 496 -20.69 -4.88 -9.72
N TYR A 497 -20.74 -3.73 -9.06
CA TYR A 497 -21.97 -2.97 -8.82
C TYR A 497 -21.77 -1.50 -9.18
N PHE A 498 -21.14 -1.24 -10.33
CA PHE A 498 -20.93 0.13 -10.81
C PHE A 498 -22.09 0.61 -11.67
N ASN A 499 -22.68 1.75 -11.34
CA ASN A 499 -23.64 2.43 -12.20
C ASN A 499 -22.88 3.39 -13.12
N SER A 500 -22.55 2.91 -14.32
CA SER A 500 -21.80 3.69 -15.31
C SER A 500 -22.51 4.98 -15.75
N ALA A 501 -23.84 4.99 -15.78
CA ALA A 501 -24.62 6.18 -16.14
C ALA A 501 -24.52 7.29 -15.08
N ALA A 502 -24.36 6.91 -13.80
CA ALA A 502 -24.23 7.83 -12.68
C ALA A 502 -22.77 8.07 -12.25
N GLY A 503 -21.81 7.31 -12.77
CA GLY A 503 -20.39 7.41 -12.41
C GLY A 503 -20.07 7.02 -10.96
N LYS A 504 -20.91 6.19 -10.34
CA LYS A 504 -20.82 5.85 -8.91
C LYS A 504 -21.31 4.43 -8.60
N PRO A 505 -21.05 3.89 -7.41
CA PRO A 505 -21.63 2.63 -6.98
C PRO A 505 -23.16 2.65 -7.10
N ALA A 506 -23.72 1.52 -7.54
CA ALA A 506 -25.15 1.33 -7.59
C ALA A 506 -25.72 1.26 -6.17
N SER A 507 -27.01 1.59 -6.02
CA SER A 507 -27.69 1.59 -4.71
C SER A 507 -27.79 0.20 -4.08
N ASP A 508 -27.61 -0.86 -4.86
CA ASP A 508 -27.58 -2.25 -4.42
C ASP A 508 -26.16 -2.79 -4.19
N ASN A 509 -25.13 -1.92 -4.23
CA ASN A 509 -23.76 -2.32 -3.87
C ASN A 509 -23.73 -2.73 -2.39
N PRO A 510 -23.27 -3.95 -2.05
CA PRO A 510 -23.33 -4.42 -0.67
C PRO A 510 -22.24 -3.82 0.24
N TRP A 511 -21.19 -3.22 -0.32
CA TRP A 511 -20.05 -2.69 0.45
C TRP A 511 -20.00 -1.17 0.54
N PHE A 512 -20.41 -0.46 -0.52
CA PHE A 512 -20.16 0.98 -0.64
C PHE A 512 -21.44 1.79 -0.48
N ASN A 513 -21.30 3.00 0.07
CA ASN A 513 -22.32 4.02 -0.05
C ASN A 513 -22.42 4.45 -1.52
N GLN A 514 -23.62 4.80 -1.99
CA GLN A 514 -23.79 5.34 -3.35
C GLN A 514 -23.12 6.72 -3.47
N ASP A 515 -23.31 7.55 -2.45
CA ASP A 515 -22.72 8.88 -2.32
C ASP A 515 -21.96 8.92 -1.00
N ALA A 516 -20.80 9.59 -0.98
CA ALA A 516 -19.96 9.66 0.20
C ALA A 516 -20.63 10.44 1.33
N THR A 517 -20.40 10.00 2.57
CA THR A 517 -21.03 10.59 3.76
C THR A 517 -20.21 11.73 4.38
N HIS A 518 -19.01 12.02 3.87
CA HIS A 518 -18.05 12.95 4.46
C HIS A 518 -17.29 13.78 3.39
N PRO A 519 -16.74 14.96 3.73
CA PRO A 519 -16.25 15.94 2.75
C PRO A 519 -14.90 15.60 2.11
N TYR A 520 -14.12 14.70 2.71
CA TYR A 520 -12.81 14.28 2.19
C TYR A 520 -12.84 12.92 1.48
N SER A 521 -13.92 12.64 0.73
CA SER A 521 -13.99 11.43 -0.09
C SER A 521 -13.19 11.59 -1.38
N VAL A 522 -12.13 10.78 -1.52
CA VAL A 522 -11.24 10.78 -2.69
C VAL A 522 -11.43 9.56 -3.61
N GLY A 523 -12.23 8.57 -3.17
CA GLY A 523 -12.63 7.40 -3.94
C GLY A 523 -14.09 7.02 -3.67
N TYR A 524 -14.40 5.72 -3.73
CA TYR A 524 -15.72 5.17 -3.42
C TYR A 524 -15.82 4.82 -1.93
N ASP A 525 -16.71 5.50 -1.23
CA ASP A 525 -16.91 5.47 0.23
C ASP A 525 -17.46 4.12 0.73
N PHE A 526 -16.75 3.47 1.66
CA PHE A 526 -17.21 2.21 2.25
C PHE A 526 -18.36 2.46 3.24
N ASN A 527 -19.41 1.65 3.14
CA ASN A 527 -20.44 1.58 4.16
C ASN A 527 -19.99 0.64 5.29
N HIS A 528 -19.38 1.19 6.35
CA HIS A 528 -18.89 0.40 7.48
C HIS A 528 -19.99 -0.17 8.42
N GLU A 529 -21.25 0.23 8.22
CA GLU A 529 -22.39 -0.40 8.90
C GLU A 529 -22.90 -1.64 8.18
N SER A 530 -22.60 -1.81 6.89
CA SER A 530 -23.00 -2.98 6.10
C SER A 530 -22.31 -4.25 6.61
N GLN A 531 -23.04 -5.38 6.58
CA GLN A 531 -22.46 -6.66 7.00
C GLN A 531 -21.34 -7.11 6.06
N ALA A 532 -21.47 -6.85 4.75
CA ALA A 532 -20.46 -7.24 3.77
C ALA A 532 -19.13 -6.48 3.99
N THR A 533 -19.19 -5.19 4.35
CA THR A 533 -18.00 -4.40 4.71
C THR A 533 -17.40 -4.85 6.03
N LYS A 534 -18.23 -5.14 7.05
CA LYS A 534 -17.76 -5.69 8.32
C LYS A 534 -16.99 -7.00 8.11
N ASP A 535 -17.56 -7.93 7.35
CA ASP A 535 -16.95 -9.23 7.05
C ASP A 535 -15.64 -9.07 6.26
N PHE A 536 -15.61 -8.12 5.32
CA PHE A 536 -14.40 -7.83 4.53
C PHE A 536 -13.29 -7.21 5.37
N VAL A 537 -13.59 -6.18 6.19
CA VAL A 537 -12.62 -5.58 7.12
C VAL A 537 -12.09 -6.62 8.10
N ASP A 538 -12.96 -7.47 8.64
CA ASP A 538 -12.58 -8.58 9.51
C ASP A 538 -11.61 -9.55 8.84
N LYS A 539 -11.81 -9.81 7.54
CA LYS A 539 -10.92 -10.66 6.75
C LYS A 539 -9.57 -10.00 6.52
N VAL A 540 -9.52 -8.72 6.15
CA VAL A 540 -8.28 -7.95 6.00
C VAL A 540 -7.48 -7.94 7.30
N VAL A 541 -8.13 -7.61 8.41
CA VAL A 541 -7.53 -7.64 9.75
C VAL A 541 -6.96 -9.02 10.08
N THR A 542 -7.75 -10.08 9.84
CA THR A 542 -7.31 -11.45 10.12
C THR A 542 -6.12 -11.83 9.26
N HIS A 543 -6.16 -11.53 7.97
CA HIS A 543 -5.13 -11.90 7.01
C HIS A 543 -3.78 -11.32 7.40
N TRP A 544 -3.67 -10.01 7.61
CA TRP A 544 -2.37 -9.39 7.90
C TRP A 544 -1.84 -9.74 9.30
N LEU A 545 -2.70 -9.78 10.33
CA LEU A 545 -2.28 -10.11 11.69
C LEU A 545 -1.84 -11.58 11.84
N THR A 546 -2.37 -12.50 11.04
CA THR A 546 -2.05 -13.94 11.14
C THR A 546 -1.03 -14.42 10.12
N ASN A 547 -1.22 -14.08 8.83
CA ASN A 547 -0.38 -14.61 7.74
C ASN A 547 0.95 -13.85 7.59
N TYR A 548 0.94 -12.55 7.91
CA TYR A 548 2.12 -11.67 7.84
C TYR A 548 2.63 -11.23 9.22
N LYS A 549 1.86 -11.49 10.28
CA LYS A 549 2.22 -11.16 11.67
C LYS A 549 2.57 -9.69 11.90
N ILE A 550 1.94 -8.77 11.15
CA ILE A 550 2.08 -7.36 11.49
C ILE A 550 1.56 -7.10 12.92
N ASP A 551 2.03 -6.03 13.54
CA ASP A 551 1.78 -5.72 14.94
C ASP A 551 0.52 -4.86 15.15
N GLY A 552 -0.02 -4.30 14.08
CA GLY A 552 -1.18 -3.44 14.11
C GLY A 552 -1.31 -2.63 12.84
N PHE A 553 -2.26 -1.71 12.85
CA PHE A 553 -2.58 -0.85 11.72
C PHE A 553 -2.56 0.62 12.14
N ARG A 554 -2.13 1.49 11.23
CA ARG A 554 -2.57 2.88 11.18
C ARG A 554 -3.71 2.96 10.18
N TRP A 555 -4.86 3.42 10.65
CA TRP A 555 -6.07 3.57 9.85
C TRP A 555 -6.12 5.00 9.31
N ASP A 556 -5.84 5.13 8.02
CA ASP A 556 -5.86 6.39 7.29
C ASP A 556 -7.27 6.98 7.22
N LEU A 557 -7.34 8.31 7.41
CA LEU A 557 -8.56 9.10 7.49
C LEU A 557 -9.62 8.41 8.36
N SER A 558 -9.24 7.97 9.57
CA SER A 558 -10.10 7.16 10.44
C SER A 558 -11.44 7.87 10.79
N LYS A 559 -11.49 9.19 10.70
CA LYS A 559 -12.72 9.98 10.87
C LYS A 559 -13.77 9.69 9.76
N GLY A 560 -13.32 9.22 8.60
CA GLY A 560 -14.14 8.86 7.44
C GLY A 560 -14.96 7.59 7.62
N PHE A 561 -14.68 6.79 8.66
CA PHE A 561 -15.43 5.58 8.99
C PHE A 561 -16.74 5.95 9.71
N THR A 562 -17.55 6.79 9.08
CA THR A 562 -18.80 7.33 9.58
C THR A 562 -19.95 7.00 8.64
N GLN A 563 -21.14 6.85 9.19
CA GLN A 563 -22.38 6.87 8.42
C GLN A 563 -23.26 8.09 8.78
N THR A 564 -22.74 8.99 9.61
CA THR A 564 -23.37 10.27 9.95
C THR A 564 -23.12 11.25 8.81
N ASN A 565 -24.13 11.43 7.98
CA ASN A 565 -24.03 12.11 6.70
C ASN A 565 -23.76 13.63 6.83
N ASN A 566 -22.49 14.03 6.66
CA ASN A 566 -22.02 15.42 6.64
C ASN A 566 -21.13 15.67 5.41
N PRO A 567 -21.64 15.53 4.18
CA PRO A 567 -20.81 15.43 2.98
C PRO A 567 -20.06 16.71 2.61
N ASN A 568 -20.41 17.86 3.21
CA ASN A 568 -19.86 19.16 2.83
C ASN A 568 -19.41 20.04 4.02
N ASP A 569 -19.48 19.53 5.25
CA ASP A 569 -19.20 20.31 6.46
C ASP A 569 -18.17 19.60 7.34
N VAL A 570 -16.92 20.08 7.27
CA VAL A 570 -15.80 19.55 8.04
C VAL A 570 -16.00 19.75 9.54
N ASN A 571 -16.62 20.86 9.97
CA ASN A 571 -16.85 21.12 11.38
C ASN A 571 -17.94 20.20 11.94
N ALA A 572 -19.06 20.06 11.22
CA ALA A 572 -20.12 19.15 11.61
C ALA A 572 -19.64 17.68 11.65
N TRP A 573 -18.87 17.25 10.65
CA TRP A 573 -18.26 15.92 10.60
C TRP A 573 -17.26 15.65 11.75
N SER A 574 -16.59 16.72 12.23
CA SER A 574 -15.63 16.65 13.34
C SER A 574 -16.29 16.65 14.72
N ASN A 575 -17.60 16.89 14.82
CA ASN A 575 -18.31 16.73 16.08
C ASN A 575 -18.33 15.25 16.52
N TYR A 576 -18.66 15.05 17.79
CA TYR A 576 -18.81 13.73 18.40
C TYR A 576 -19.82 12.87 17.63
N ASP A 577 -19.40 11.68 17.21
CA ASP A 577 -20.21 10.73 16.44
C ASP A 577 -20.24 9.34 17.10
N ALA A 578 -21.38 9.00 17.70
CA ALA A 578 -21.57 7.71 18.36
C ALA A 578 -21.54 6.50 17.40
N SER A 579 -21.98 6.66 16.14
CA SER A 579 -21.94 5.58 15.16
C SER A 579 -20.48 5.27 14.78
N ARG A 580 -19.69 6.31 14.47
CA ARG A 580 -18.26 6.18 14.18
C ARG A 580 -17.49 5.52 15.34
N ILE A 581 -17.78 5.91 16.58
CA ILE A 581 -17.21 5.26 17.77
C ILE A 581 -17.55 3.77 17.83
N ASN A 582 -18.80 3.38 17.56
CA ASN A 582 -19.21 1.97 17.57
C ASN A 582 -18.52 1.16 16.46
N ILE A 583 -18.35 1.75 15.28
CA ILE A 583 -17.58 1.15 14.18
C ILE A 583 -16.14 0.86 14.64
N TRP A 584 -15.48 1.84 15.25
CA TRP A 584 -14.11 1.69 15.73
C TRP A 584 -13.97 0.67 16.85
N LYS A 585 -14.87 0.66 17.84
CA LYS A 585 -14.87 -0.35 18.91
C LYS A 585 -15.00 -1.77 18.36
N ARG A 586 -15.88 -1.99 17.38
CA ARG A 586 -16.03 -3.28 16.70
C ARG A 586 -14.76 -3.72 15.97
N ILE A 587 -14.14 -2.81 15.20
CA ILE A 587 -12.87 -3.10 14.50
C ILE A 587 -11.77 -3.44 15.52
N TYR A 588 -11.67 -2.65 16.59
CA TYR A 588 -10.71 -2.88 17.66
C TYR A 588 -10.91 -4.24 18.33
N ASP A 589 -12.13 -4.59 18.72
CA ASP A 589 -12.45 -5.88 19.34
C ASP A 589 -12.09 -7.05 18.43
N LYS A 590 -12.33 -6.91 17.11
CA LYS A 590 -11.88 -7.88 16.13
C LYS A 590 -10.36 -8.03 16.13
N MET A 591 -9.64 -6.92 16.06
CA MET A 591 -8.17 -6.92 16.09
C MET A 591 -7.65 -7.61 17.36
N GLN A 592 -8.18 -7.26 18.54
CA GLN A 592 -7.77 -7.86 19.80
C GLN A 592 -8.11 -9.36 19.89
N THR A 593 -9.23 -9.80 19.30
CA THR A 593 -9.61 -11.22 19.23
C THR A 593 -8.63 -12.01 18.36
N VAL A 594 -8.17 -11.44 17.25
CA VAL A 594 -7.23 -12.11 16.33
C VAL A 594 -5.80 -12.09 16.87
N SER A 595 -5.34 -10.96 17.38
CA SER A 595 -3.98 -10.76 17.89
C SER A 595 -4.02 -9.81 19.08
N SER A 596 -4.11 -10.37 20.29
CA SER A 596 -4.17 -9.58 21.52
C SER A 596 -3.02 -8.57 21.59
N ASN A 597 -3.32 -7.37 22.09
CA ASN A 597 -2.40 -6.23 22.15
C ASN A 597 -1.95 -5.70 20.78
N SER A 598 -2.61 -6.03 19.67
CA SER A 598 -2.31 -5.40 18.38
C SER A 598 -2.61 -3.90 18.44
N TYR A 599 -1.82 -3.08 17.74
CA TYR A 599 -2.01 -1.64 17.73
C TYR A 599 -3.12 -1.22 16.78
N CYS A 600 -4.06 -0.41 17.27
CA CYS A 600 -5.04 0.29 16.45
C CYS A 600 -4.72 1.78 16.58
N ILE A 601 -4.02 2.31 15.58
CA ILE A 601 -3.64 3.72 15.48
C ILE A 601 -4.63 4.39 14.54
N LEU A 602 -5.21 5.50 14.98
CA LEU A 602 -6.19 6.25 14.23
C LEU A 602 -5.61 7.63 13.86
N GLU A 603 -5.56 7.92 12.58
CA GLU A 603 -5.47 9.28 12.08
C GLU A 603 -6.84 9.94 12.29
N HIS A 604 -7.06 10.43 13.51
CA HIS A 604 -8.35 10.88 14.00
C HIS A 604 -8.22 12.34 14.44
N PHE A 605 -9.02 13.21 13.83
CA PHE A 605 -9.06 14.64 14.13
C PHE A 605 -10.52 15.05 14.36
N ALA A 606 -11.12 14.48 15.41
CA ALA A 606 -12.50 14.71 15.79
C ALA A 606 -12.56 15.52 17.10
N ALA A 607 -13.75 15.72 17.64
CA ALA A 607 -13.91 16.36 18.94
C ALA A 607 -13.14 15.57 20.01
N ASN A 608 -12.41 16.27 20.88
CA ASN A 608 -11.59 15.64 21.92
C ASN A 608 -12.35 14.67 22.84
N ALA A 609 -13.67 14.87 23.01
CA ALA A 609 -14.51 13.93 23.77
C ALA A 609 -14.57 12.54 23.13
N GLU A 610 -14.66 12.47 21.80
CA GLU A 610 -14.64 11.21 21.04
C GLU A 610 -13.25 10.56 21.07
N GLU A 611 -12.19 11.34 20.81
CA GLU A 611 -10.82 10.82 20.90
C GLU A 611 -10.49 10.27 22.29
N ASN A 612 -10.94 10.94 23.35
CA ASN A 612 -10.77 10.46 24.73
C ASN A 612 -11.51 9.14 24.97
N GLU A 613 -12.72 8.98 24.44
CA GLU A 613 -13.47 7.72 24.54
C GLU A 613 -12.76 6.57 23.82
N LEU A 614 -12.31 6.79 22.58
CA LEU A 614 -11.54 5.79 21.81
C LEU A 614 -10.20 5.46 22.47
N SER A 615 -9.53 6.48 23.02
CA SER A 615 -8.31 6.33 23.82
C SER A 615 -8.56 5.45 25.05
N ASN A 616 -9.63 5.70 25.81
CA ASN A 616 -10.00 4.90 26.98
C ASN A 616 -10.40 3.46 26.61
N TYR A 617 -10.91 3.24 25.40
CA TYR A 617 -11.18 1.89 24.89
C TYR A 617 -9.90 1.13 24.50
N GLY A 618 -8.79 1.85 24.26
CA GLY A 618 -7.47 1.27 24.05
C GLY A 618 -6.83 1.58 22.70
N MET A 619 -7.41 2.47 21.90
CA MET A 619 -6.86 2.90 20.61
C MET A 619 -5.81 3.99 20.82
N LEU A 620 -4.90 4.14 19.86
CA LEU A 620 -3.91 5.21 19.80
C LEU A 620 -4.37 6.27 18.80
N LEU A 621 -4.16 7.55 19.12
CA LEU A 621 -4.67 8.67 18.32
C LEU A 621 -3.53 9.60 17.92
N TRP A 622 -3.59 10.13 16.70
CA TRP A 622 -2.65 11.15 16.23
C TRP A 622 -2.72 12.45 17.04
N GLY A 623 -1.54 12.99 17.37
CA GLY A 623 -1.36 14.19 18.16
C GLY A 623 -0.54 15.23 17.42
N ASN A 624 -1.16 15.87 16.44
CA ASN A 624 -0.51 16.87 15.60
C ASN A 624 -0.02 18.08 16.42
N LEU A 625 1.29 18.35 16.34
CA LEU A 625 1.91 19.59 16.82
C LEU A 625 2.81 20.23 15.74
N ASN A 626 2.66 19.87 14.46
CA ASN A 626 3.54 20.33 13.40
C ASN A 626 3.61 21.87 13.33
N ASN A 627 2.46 22.55 13.30
CA ASN A 627 2.45 24.01 13.26
C ASN A 627 3.13 24.60 14.50
N ASN A 628 2.85 24.06 15.70
CA ASN A 628 3.42 24.58 16.94
C ASN A 628 4.94 24.44 16.98
N PHE A 629 5.47 23.28 16.58
CA PHE A 629 6.92 23.07 16.50
C PHE A 629 7.56 23.92 15.42
N ASN A 630 6.92 24.09 14.25
CA ASN A 630 7.39 25.00 13.20
C ASN A 630 7.49 26.44 13.71
N GLN A 631 6.45 27.00 14.34
CA GLN A 631 6.51 28.36 14.88
C GLN A 631 7.62 28.49 15.93
N ALA A 632 7.77 27.47 16.78
CA ALA A 632 8.82 27.43 17.78
C ALA A 632 10.22 27.40 17.15
N THR A 633 10.50 26.52 16.19
CA THR A 633 11.81 26.42 15.54
C THR A 633 12.09 27.60 14.63
N LEU A 634 11.08 28.27 14.08
CA LEU A 634 11.24 29.53 13.37
C LEU A 634 11.63 30.69 14.30
N GLY A 635 11.24 30.62 15.58
CA GLY A 635 11.45 31.70 16.56
C GLY A 635 10.35 32.76 16.53
N PHE A 636 9.11 32.34 16.26
CA PHE A 636 7.92 33.18 16.31
C PHE A 636 7.03 32.81 17.52
N PRO A 637 6.55 33.80 18.30
CA PRO A 637 5.80 33.54 19.53
C PRO A 637 4.33 33.13 19.31
N THR A 638 3.80 33.30 18.11
CA THR A 638 2.43 32.92 17.76
C THR A 638 2.33 31.40 17.59
N ASP A 639 1.33 30.77 18.20
CA ASP A 639 1.03 29.34 18.09
C ASP A 639 2.15 28.35 18.44
N TRP A 640 3.25 28.75 19.10
CA TRP A 640 4.35 27.84 19.48
C TRP A 640 4.14 27.02 20.77
N ASN A 641 2.88 26.77 21.18
CA ASN A 641 2.56 26.10 22.44
C ASN A 641 2.47 24.56 22.26
N PHE A 642 3.25 23.79 23.05
CA PHE A 642 3.28 22.32 22.95
C PHE A 642 2.31 21.60 23.89
N GLN A 643 1.56 22.32 24.74
CA GLN A 643 0.73 21.71 25.79
C GLN A 643 -0.28 20.69 25.26
N TYR A 644 -0.86 20.95 24.08
CA TYR A 644 -1.85 20.07 23.49
C TYR A 644 -1.29 18.72 23.02
N GLY A 645 0.04 18.55 22.99
CA GLY A 645 0.70 17.24 22.77
C GLY A 645 0.81 16.39 24.03
N ILE A 646 0.45 16.91 25.20
CA ILE A 646 0.46 16.19 26.47
C ILE A 646 -0.95 15.64 26.74
N PHE A 647 -1.09 14.32 26.84
CA PHE A 647 -2.40 13.67 26.96
C PHE A 647 -3.20 14.14 28.20
N THR A 648 -2.53 14.44 29.33
CA THR A 648 -3.20 14.97 30.53
C THR A 648 -3.74 16.38 30.34
N ASN A 649 -3.15 17.19 29.45
CA ASN A 649 -3.70 18.50 29.09
C ASN A 649 -5.02 18.37 28.32
N ARG A 650 -5.21 17.26 27.57
CA ARG A 650 -6.47 16.92 26.90
C ARG A 650 -7.51 16.27 27.83
N GLY A 651 -7.18 16.08 29.11
CA GLY A 651 -8.03 15.38 30.07
C GLY A 651 -8.09 13.86 29.88
N TRP A 652 -7.11 13.28 29.18
CA TRP A 652 -7.07 11.84 28.92
C TRP A 652 -6.46 11.09 30.10
N SER A 653 -7.00 9.90 30.40
CA SER A 653 -6.48 9.04 31.47
C SER A 653 -5.34 8.14 31.01
N ASN A 654 -5.25 7.87 29.72
CA ASN A 654 -4.29 6.95 29.13
C ASN A 654 -3.31 7.70 28.20
N PRO A 655 -2.00 7.38 28.24
CA PRO A 655 -0.99 7.98 27.36
C PRO A 655 -1.03 7.33 25.98
N HIS A 656 -2.16 7.45 25.28
CA HIS A 656 -2.41 6.90 23.95
C HIS A 656 -2.33 7.95 22.83
N LEU A 657 -1.87 9.17 23.15
CA LEU A 657 -1.66 10.24 22.19
C LEU A 657 -0.29 10.09 21.51
N ILE A 658 -0.28 9.85 20.20
CA ILE A 658 0.94 9.78 19.38
C ILE A 658 1.31 11.19 18.94
N THR A 659 2.14 11.87 19.73
CA THR A 659 2.62 13.21 19.39
C THR A 659 3.66 13.17 18.28
N TYR A 660 3.56 14.05 17.29
CA TYR A 660 4.55 14.19 16.22
C TYR A 660 4.85 15.66 15.90
N GLN A 661 6.03 15.90 15.32
CA GLN A 661 6.48 17.23 14.87
C GLN A 661 6.40 17.33 13.34
N GLU A 662 6.68 16.23 12.66
CA GLU A 662 6.48 16.06 11.22
C GLU A 662 5.65 14.80 10.94
N SER A 663 4.87 14.85 9.87
CA SER A 663 4.26 13.67 9.24
C SER A 663 4.46 13.78 7.73
N HIS A 664 3.96 12.81 6.97
CA HIS A 664 3.93 12.89 5.51
C HIS A 664 3.02 14.00 4.95
N ASP A 665 2.07 14.53 5.73
CA ASP A 665 1.06 15.52 5.28
C ASP A 665 1.46 16.98 5.48
N GLU A 666 2.31 17.26 6.47
CA GLU A 666 2.70 18.62 6.84
C GLU A 666 4.18 18.92 6.57
N GLU A 667 4.49 20.22 6.52
CA GLU A 667 5.80 20.67 6.07
C GLU A 667 6.90 20.43 7.12
N ARG A 668 8.12 20.17 6.62
CA ARG A 668 9.32 19.87 7.39
C ARG A 668 9.83 21.07 8.20
N LEU A 669 10.29 20.83 9.43
CA LEU A 669 10.84 21.85 10.31
C LEU A 669 12.06 22.52 9.67
N GLN A 670 13.02 21.74 9.18
CA GLN A 670 14.24 22.30 8.62
C GLN A 670 14.01 23.05 7.31
N TYR A 671 13.07 22.60 6.46
CA TYR A 671 12.65 23.38 5.28
C TYR A 671 12.09 24.75 5.72
N LYS A 672 11.22 24.79 6.73
CA LYS A 672 10.66 26.04 7.24
C LYS A 672 11.75 26.92 7.85
N ASN A 673 12.64 26.38 8.67
CA ASN A 673 13.77 27.10 9.29
C ASN A 673 14.61 27.81 8.22
N THR A 674 15.02 27.08 7.17
CA THR A 674 15.84 27.63 6.08
C THR A 674 15.15 28.76 5.32
N ASN A 675 13.84 28.65 5.06
CA ASN A 675 13.13 29.59 4.19
C ASN A 675 12.51 30.78 4.94
N PHE A 676 12.07 30.58 6.18
CA PHE A 676 11.22 31.53 6.91
C PHE A 676 11.74 31.87 8.31
N GLY A 677 12.85 31.28 8.74
CA GLY A 677 13.41 31.47 10.08
C GLY A 677 13.63 32.95 10.44
N ASN A 678 13.36 33.27 11.70
CA ASN A 678 13.58 34.59 12.29
C ASN A 678 15.08 34.81 12.58
N SER A 679 15.48 36.06 12.82
CA SER A 679 16.87 36.40 13.16
C SER A 679 16.92 37.62 14.07
N SER A 680 17.91 37.65 14.96
CA SER A 680 18.21 38.82 15.79
C SER A 680 19.71 38.92 16.07
N GLY A 681 20.29 40.10 15.82
CA GLY A 681 21.73 40.30 15.91
C GLY A 681 22.50 39.29 15.05
N GLY A 682 23.45 38.57 15.64
CA GLY A 682 24.24 37.52 14.96
C GLY A 682 23.58 36.13 14.93
N TYR A 683 22.36 35.98 15.46
CA TYR A 683 21.65 34.69 15.48
C TYR A 683 20.63 34.63 14.34
N ASN A 684 20.85 33.74 13.37
CA ASN A 684 20.00 33.59 12.19
C ASN A 684 19.53 32.13 12.05
N VAL A 685 18.22 31.90 12.18
CA VAL A 685 17.62 30.56 12.08
C VAL A 685 17.77 29.94 10.69
N ARG A 686 17.96 30.77 9.65
CA ARG A 686 18.10 30.30 8.27
C ARG A 686 19.44 29.63 7.99
N ASP A 687 20.45 29.87 8.84
CA ASP A 687 21.74 29.21 8.75
C ASP A 687 21.58 27.73 9.13
N LEU A 688 22.05 26.81 8.29
CA LEU A 688 21.85 25.36 8.49
C LEU A 688 22.23 24.88 9.88
N ALA A 689 23.40 25.26 10.39
CA ALA A 689 23.84 24.84 11.72
C ALA A 689 22.96 25.40 12.84
N THR A 690 22.42 26.61 12.68
CA THR A 690 21.51 27.24 13.65
C THR A 690 20.13 26.58 13.59
N GLY A 691 19.58 26.36 12.38
CA GLY A 691 18.31 25.67 12.17
C GLY A 691 18.32 24.27 12.77
N LEU A 692 19.35 23.47 12.47
CA LEU A 692 19.48 22.10 12.98
C LEU A 692 19.59 22.07 14.51
N LYS A 693 20.28 23.02 15.15
CA LYS A 693 20.29 23.13 16.63
C LYS A 693 18.92 23.43 17.21
N ARG A 694 18.07 24.16 16.50
CA ARG A 694 16.69 24.41 16.94
C ARG A 694 15.83 23.16 16.76
N ASP A 695 16.09 22.36 15.74
CA ASP A 695 15.48 21.04 15.59
C ASP A 695 15.93 20.08 16.71
N GLU A 696 17.19 20.12 17.14
CA GLU A 696 17.67 19.36 18.32
C GLU A 696 16.91 19.76 19.60
N MET A 697 16.71 21.07 19.79
CA MET A 697 15.94 21.61 20.91
C MET A 697 14.47 21.17 20.82
N ALA A 698 13.85 21.24 19.64
CA ALA A 698 12.48 20.78 19.42
C ALA A 698 12.34 19.28 19.74
N ALA A 699 13.24 18.44 19.23
CA ALA A 699 13.29 17.00 19.50
C ALA A 699 13.42 16.69 20.99
N SER A 700 14.18 17.50 21.73
CA SER A 700 14.37 17.36 23.19
C SER A 700 13.07 17.54 23.98
N PHE A 701 12.20 18.46 23.57
CA PHE A 701 10.86 18.59 24.17
C PHE A 701 9.95 17.47 23.69
N TRP A 702 9.86 17.25 22.38
CA TRP A 702 8.97 16.26 21.79
C TRP A 702 9.20 14.85 22.33
N ALA A 703 10.43 14.33 22.29
CA ALA A 703 10.73 12.96 22.69
C ALA A 703 10.41 12.70 24.17
N MET A 704 10.62 13.73 25.02
CA MET A 704 10.41 13.63 26.46
C MET A 704 8.94 13.81 26.88
N ILE A 705 8.05 14.33 26.02
CA ILE A 705 6.60 14.31 26.32
C ILE A 705 6.14 12.85 26.54
N PRO A 706 5.46 12.53 27.66
CA PRO A 706 4.94 11.19 27.92
C PRO A 706 4.00 10.68 26.81
N GLY A 707 3.95 9.35 26.63
CA GLY A 707 3.19 8.68 25.58
C GLY A 707 4.00 8.41 24.31
N PRO A 708 3.40 7.69 23.35
CA PRO A 708 4.04 7.30 22.10
C PRO A 708 4.39 8.51 21.23
N LYS A 709 5.30 8.30 20.30
CA LYS A 709 5.87 9.32 19.41
C LYS A 709 5.98 8.77 17.99
N MET A 710 5.77 9.63 17.01
CA MET A 710 5.95 9.32 15.59
C MET A 710 6.80 10.40 14.94
N MET A 711 7.68 9.98 14.05
CA MET A 711 8.52 10.85 13.24
C MET A 711 8.46 10.38 11.78
N TRP A 712 8.63 11.31 10.84
CA TRP A 712 8.64 11.01 9.42
C TRP A 712 10.07 10.85 8.90
N GLN A 713 10.27 9.97 7.93
CA GLN A 713 11.61 9.62 7.47
C GLN A 713 12.50 10.83 7.15
N PHE A 714 13.77 10.76 7.59
CA PHE A 714 14.81 11.80 7.49
C PHE A 714 14.61 13.06 8.36
N GLU A 715 13.57 13.14 9.20
CA GLU A 715 13.42 14.19 10.23
C GLU A 715 14.65 14.26 11.15
N GLU A 716 15.24 13.11 11.51
CA GLU A 716 16.43 13.00 12.35
C GLU A 716 17.73 13.50 11.69
N LEU A 717 17.67 13.82 10.40
CA LEU A 717 18.76 14.43 9.63
C LEU A 717 18.39 15.83 9.11
N GLY A 718 17.25 16.38 9.55
CA GLY A 718 16.79 17.73 9.19
C GLY A 718 16.41 17.83 7.73
N TYR A 719 15.59 16.90 7.23
CA TYR A 719 15.16 16.90 5.83
C TYR A 719 14.55 18.25 5.44
N ASP A 720 15.09 18.88 4.41
CA ASP A 720 14.84 20.28 4.06
C ASP A 720 14.29 20.46 2.64
N ASN A 721 13.86 19.37 2.00
CA ASN A 721 13.03 19.48 0.80
C ASN A 721 11.56 19.59 1.21
N THR A 722 10.83 20.51 0.56
CA THR A 722 9.39 20.67 0.77
C THR A 722 8.62 19.41 0.39
N ILE A 723 7.54 19.13 1.13
CA ILE A 723 6.57 18.08 0.79
C ILE A 723 5.91 18.30 -0.58
N ASN A 724 5.95 19.51 -1.12
CA ASN A 724 5.38 19.88 -2.42
C ASN A 724 6.41 19.87 -3.57
N LEU A 725 7.59 19.27 -3.35
CA LEU A 725 8.64 19.17 -4.37
C LEU A 725 8.23 18.19 -5.47
N CYS A 726 8.26 18.66 -6.71
CA CYS A 726 8.04 17.87 -7.92
C CYS A 726 9.34 17.21 -8.40
N GLU A 727 9.24 16.14 -9.19
CA GLU A 727 10.40 15.41 -9.75
C GLU A 727 11.26 16.29 -10.69
N ASN A 728 10.64 17.24 -11.38
CA ASN A 728 11.34 18.24 -12.20
C ASN A 728 11.90 19.42 -11.37
N SER A 729 11.96 19.28 -10.04
CA SER A 729 12.45 20.26 -9.08
C SER A 729 11.63 21.55 -8.96
N THR A 730 10.43 21.63 -9.55
CA THR A 730 9.50 22.73 -9.26
C THR A 730 8.72 22.47 -7.96
N ILE A 731 8.01 23.48 -7.46
CA ILE A 731 7.18 23.38 -6.24
C ILE A 731 5.71 23.53 -6.63
N SER A 732 4.88 22.54 -6.28
CA SER A 732 3.43 22.56 -6.52
C SER A 732 2.70 21.70 -5.51
N ASN A 733 1.52 22.14 -5.06
CA ASN A 733 0.66 21.36 -4.16
C ASN A 733 0.23 20.02 -4.79
N ASN A 734 0.21 19.93 -6.12
CA ASN A 734 -0.13 18.68 -6.83
C ASN A 734 0.99 17.63 -6.76
N CYS A 735 2.19 18.00 -6.28
CA CYS A 735 3.34 17.12 -6.21
C CYS A 735 3.52 16.48 -4.82
N ARG A 736 2.50 16.53 -3.96
CA ARG A 736 2.59 15.99 -2.60
C ARG A 736 3.01 14.52 -2.59
N THR A 737 2.35 13.70 -3.40
CA THR A 737 2.62 12.25 -3.51
C THR A 737 3.76 11.87 -4.45
N ASN A 738 4.32 12.84 -5.20
CA ASN A 738 5.46 12.58 -6.09
C ASN A 738 6.68 12.06 -5.30
N PRO A 739 7.54 11.25 -5.95
CA PRO A 739 8.81 10.82 -5.38
C PRO A 739 9.64 11.98 -4.84
N LYS A 740 10.12 11.85 -3.61
CA LYS A 740 11.03 12.81 -2.98
C LYS A 740 12.48 12.30 -3.01
N PRO A 741 13.49 13.20 -3.08
CA PRO A 741 14.89 12.80 -3.10
C PRO A 741 15.31 11.98 -1.88
N ILE A 742 16.00 10.87 -2.10
CA ILE A 742 16.59 10.06 -1.02
C ILE A 742 17.89 10.74 -0.56
N ARG A 743 17.98 11.12 0.71
CA ARG A 743 19.10 11.94 1.25
C ARG A 743 19.96 11.24 2.29
N TRP A 744 20.43 10.03 2.00
CA TRP A 744 21.42 9.34 2.84
C TRP A 744 22.77 10.07 2.92
N ASP A 745 23.08 10.95 1.95
CA ASP A 745 24.23 11.86 1.99
C ASP A 745 24.22 12.78 3.22
N TYR A 746 23.04 13.11 3.75
CA TYR A 746 22.89 13.92 4.96
C TYR A 746 23.58 13.34 6.19
N TYR A 747 23.75 12.02 6.26
CA TYR A 747 24.46 11.39 7.37
C TYR A 747 25.97 11.74 7.41
N GLN A 748 26.52 12.23 6.30
CA GLN A 748 27.94 12.64 6.22
C GLN A 748 28.17 14.09 6.66
N ASP A 749 27.12 14.92 6.72
CA ASP A 749 27.22 16.27 7.26
C ASP A 749 27.33 16.24 8.80
N ALA A 750 28.30 16.97 9.34
CA ALA A 750 28.58 16.93 10.77
C ALA A 750 27.45 17.50 11.63
N ASN A 751 26.75 18.54 11.16
CA ASN A 751 25.64 19.15 11.91
C ASN A 751 24.40 18.24 11.86
N ARG A 752 24.09 17.65 10.71
CA ARG A 752 22.97 16.70 10.58
C ARG A 752 23.22 15.42 11.37
N LYS A 753 24.46 14.95 11.41
CA LYS A 753 24.85 13.82 12.26
C LYS A 753 24.78 14.15 13.76
N ALA A 754 24.99 15.41 14.14
CA ALA A 754 24.76 15.86 15.51
C ALA A 754 23.26 15.79 15.87
N LEU A 755 22.39 16.26 14.97
CA LEU A 755 20.93 16.12 15.10
C LEU A 755 20.51 14.65 15.27
N PHE A 756 20.99 13.75 14.39
CA PHE A 756 20.76 12.31 14.52
C PHE A 756 21.19 11.78 15.89
N THR A 757 22.33 12.26 16.39
CA THR A 757 22.86 11.82 17.68
C THR A 757 21.97 12.27 18.83
N VAL A 758 21.39 13.47 18.77
CA VAL A 758 20.41 13.96 19.75
C VAL A 758 19.14 13.11 19.71
N TYR A 759 18.53 12.92 18.54
CA TYR A 759 17.37 12.02 18.38
C TYR A 759 17.67 10.62 18.92
N SER A 760 18.80 10.03 18.52
CA SER A 760 19.22 8.71 18.96
C SER A 760 19.32 8.59 20.48
N LYS A 761 19.94 9.56 21.15
CA LYS A 761 20.04 9.56 22.61
C LYS A 761 18.66 9.63 23.26
N LEU A 762 17.82 10.56 22.82
CA LEU A 762 16.51 10.83 23.41
C LEU A 762 15.55 9.65 23.23
N LEU A 763 15.46 9.10 22.02
CA LEU A 763 14.58 7.97 21.72
C LEU A 763 15.04 6.71 22.45
N ARG A 764 16.36 6.46 22.54
CA ARG A 764 16.90 5.33 23.33
C ARG A 764 16.64 5.47 24.82
N LEU A 765 16.64 6.70 25.36
CA LEU A 765 16.24 6.95 26.75
C LEU A 765 14.75 6.62 26.94
N LYS A 766 13.92 7.12 26.04
CA LYS A 766 12.47 6.93 26.04
C LYS A 766 12.07 5.46 25.96
N THR A 767 12.66 4.72 25.03
CA THR A 767 12.35 3.31 24.77
C THR A 767 13.12 2.33 25.65
N SER A 768 13.97 2.83 26.55
CA SER A 768 14.70 2.00 27.52
C SER A 768 13.72 1.30 28.48
N PRO A 769 13.75 -0.04 28.57
CA PRO A 769 12.91 -0.77 29.53
C PRO A 769 13.12 -0.38 31.01
N LEU A 770 14.22 0.31 31.33
CA LEU A 770 14.51 0.79 32.68
C LEU A 770 13.67 2.03 33.06
N TYR A 771 13.18 2.78 32.07
CA TYR A 771 12.60 4.11 32.29
C TYR A 771 11.25 4.30 31.58
N THR A 772 10.64 3.22 31.07
CA THR A 772 9.33 3.29 30.39
C THR A 772 8.25 3.92 31.27
N SER A 773 8.25 3.66 32.58
CA SER A 773 7.27 4.27 33.51
C SER A 773 7.38 5.80 33.54
N THR A 774 8.59 6.36 33.41
CA THR A 774 8.82 7.80 33.32
C THR A 774 8.13 8.38 32.09
N PHE A 775 8.25 7.73 30.94
CA PHE A 775 7.72 8.22 29.68
C PHE A 775 6.27 7.80 29.40
N THR A 776 5.59 7.19 30.37
CA THR A 776 4.14 6.96 30.35
C THR A 776 3.41 7.66 31.51
N SER A 777 4.13 8.49 32.27
CA SER A 777 3.61 9.11 33.48
C SER A 777 2.64 10.26 33.20
N SER A 778 1.68 10.46 34.12
CA SER A 778 0.86 11.65 34.23
C SER A 778 1.46 12.72 35.16
N ASN A 779 2.53 12.42 35.90
CA ASN A 779 3.21 13.31 36.83
C ASN A 779 4.19 14.24 36.11
N ILE A 780 3.61 15.17 35.35
CA ILE A 780 4.32 16.15 34.54
C ILE A 780 3.91 17.57 34.95
N SER A 781 4.87 18.49 34.99
CA SER A 781 4.59 19.92 35.09
C SER A 781 5.45 20.69 34.09
N TYR A 782 4.94 21.79 33.59
CA TYR A 782 5.52 22.42 32.40
C TYR A 782 5.16 23.89 32.26
N ASN A 783 6.01 24.62 31.54
CA ASN A 783 5.74 25.93 30.97
C ASN A 783 6.17 25.90 29.50
N LEU A 784 5.22 25.84 28.57
CA LEU A 784 5.48 25.59 27.14
C LEU A 784 4.90 26.67 26.21
N ASN A 785 4.36 27.76 26.75
CA ASN A 785 3.64 28.77 25.98
C ASN A 785 4.45 30.04 25.68
N ASN A 786 5.67 30.17 26.21
CA ASN A 786 6.55 31.32 25.98
C ASN A 786 7.93 30.90 25.42
N GLY A 787 8.85 31.85 25.25
CA GLY A 787 10.16 31.63 24.63
C GLY A 787 11.10 30.79 25.49
N PHE A 788 11.09 30.97 26.81
CA PHE A 788 11.73 30.06 27.74
C PHE A 788 10.78 28.90 28.07
N LYS A 789 11.01 27.75 27.46
CA LYS A 789 10.19 26.56 27.74
C LYS A 789 10.85 25.69 28.80
N SER A 790 10.04 25.10 29.67
CA SER A 790 10.47 24.09 30.63
C SER A 790 9.44 22.97 30.76
N MET A 791 9.92 21.75 31.02
CA MET A 791 9.09 20.57 31.24
C MET A 791 9.80 19.63 32.20
N GLN A 792 9.08 19.12 33.19
CA GLN A 792 9.62 18.12 34.11
C GLN A 792 8.68 16.95 34.30
N ILE A 793 9.29 15.77 34.48
CA ILE A 793 8.61 14.53 34.84
C ILE A 793 9.17 14.10 36.18
N ASN A 794 8.30 13.90 37.16
CA ASN A 794 8.69 13.59 38.53
C ASN A 794 8.38 12.13 38.89
N GLU A 795 9.11 11.21 38.26
CA GLU A 795 8.96 9.77 38.53
C GLU A 795 10.12 9.22 39.37
N PRO A 796 9.87 8.35 40.37
CA PRO A 796 10.94 7.79 41.21
C PRO A 796 12.01 7.02 40.43
N GLY A 797 11.61 6.37 39.33
CA GLY A 797 12.49 5.60 38.46
C GLY A 797 13.54 6.46 37.76
N LEU A 798 13.10 7.60 37.21
CA LEU A 798 13.94 8.62 36.61
C LEU A 798 13.16 9.93 36.58
N ARG A 799 13.76 10.99 37.14
CA ARG A 799 13.23 12.34 37.00
C ARG A 799 13.93 13.06 35.87
N VAL A 800 13.15 13.83 35.10
CA VAL A 800 13.63 14.54 33.90
C VAL A 800 13.28 16.02 34.02
N MET A 801 14.20 16.89 33.63
CA MET A 801 13.98 18.32 33.45
C MET A 801 14.49 18.73 32.07
N VAL A 802 13.63 19.27 31.23
CA VAL A 802 13.95 19.83 29.91
C VAL A 802 13.76 21.34 29.98
N ILE A 803 14.76 22.10 29.53
CA ILE A 803 14.67 23.55 29.39
C ILE A 803 15.23 23.97 28.03
N GLY A 804 14.70 25.06 27.45
CA GLY A 804 15.20 25.58 26.18
C GLY A 804 14.69 26.97 25.86
N ASN A 805 15.48 27.73 25.11
CA ASN A 805 15.12 29.06 24.63
C ASN A 805 14.77 29.05 23.13
N PHE A 806 13.46 29.07 22.85
CA PHE A 806 12.90 29.15 21.50
C PHE A 806 12.82 30.59 20.95
N ASP A 807 13.20 31.60 21.71
CA ASP A 807 13.34 32.96 21.17
C ASP A 807 14.63 33.09 20.31
N VAL A 808 14.74 34.18 19.57
CA VAL A 808 15.96 34.62 18.88
C VAL A 808 16.77 35.62 19.73
N VAL A 809 16.29 35.96 20.94
CA VAL A 809 17.03 36.74 21.95
C VAL A 809 17.21 35.98 23.26
N GLN A 810 18.09 36.46 24.14
CA GLN A 810 18.32 35.86 25.46
C GLN A 810 17.03 35.86 26.29
N GLN A 811 16.76 34.75 26.96
CA GLN A 811 15.62 34.61 27.87
C GLN A 811 16.09 34.18 29.25
N THR A 812 15.38 34.64 30.29
CA THR A 812 15.57 34.18 31.66
C THR A 812 14.24 33.63 32.18
N GLY A 813 14.25 32.37 32.61
CA GLY A 813 13.09 31.69 33.17
C GLY A 813 13.34 31.16 34.57
N SER A 814 12.28 31.09 35.36
CA SER A 814 12.31 30.48 36.69
C SER A 814 11.89 29.02 36.60
N VAL A 815 12.72 28.09 37.09
CA VAL A 815 12.46 26.65 37.11
C VAL A 815 12.70 26.07 38.49
N THR A 816 11.93 25.07 38.88
CA THR A 816 12.15 24.31 40.12
C THR A 816 12.44 22.87 39.73
N PHE A 817 13.61 22.34 40.05
CA PHE A 817 13.90 20.94 39.79
C PHE A 817 13.11 20.04 40.76
N PRO A 818 12.65 18.85 40.34
CA PRO A 818 11.88 17.94 41.19
C PRO A 818 12.54 17.50 42.51
N ALA A 819 13.87 17.59 42.59
CA ALA A 819 14.65 17.22 43.76
C ALA A 819 15.96 18.03 43.81
N SER A 820 16.47 18.26 45.02
CA SER A 820 17.81 18.81 45.23
C SER A 820 18.89 17.77 44.95
N GLY A 821 20.09 18.23 44.58
CA GLY A 821 21.25 17.37 44.32
C GLY A 821 21.85 17.56 42.93
N ASN A 822 22.71 16.62 42.54
CA ASN A 822 23.37 16.64 41.24
C ASN A 822 22.44 16.12 40.14
N TRP A 823 22.26 16.94 39.11
CA TRP A 823 21.55 16.63 37.89
C TRP A 823 22.53 16.53 36.73
N TYR A 824 22.32 15.55 35.86
CA TYR A 824 23.22 15.18 34.78
C TYR A 824 22.60 15.58 33.46
N ASN A 825 23.29 16.41 32.68
CA ASN A 825 22.92 16.69 31.30
C ASN A 825 23.08 15.40 30.50
N PHE A 826 21.97 14.82 30.09
CA PHE A 826 21.92 13.56 29.38
C PHE A 826 22.56 13.63 27.99
N LEU A 827 22.56 14.80 27.36
CA LEU A 827 23.08 14.99 26.01
C LEU A 827 24.60 15.23 26.00
N SER A 828 25.13 16.05 26.92
CA SER A 828 26.56 16.40 26.95
C SER A 828 27.38 15.67 28.02
N GLY A 829 26.74 15.06 29.03
CA GLY A 829 27.40 14.44 30.18
C GLY A 829 27.79 15.39 31.31
N GLY A 830 27.59 16.71 31.13
CA GLY A 830 27.84 17.70 32.18
C GLY A 830 26.97 17.50 33.43
N THR A 831 27.39 18.06 34.57
CA THR A 831 26.63 17.99 35.83
C THR A 831 26.31 19.39 36.34
N ARG A 832 25.13 19.57 36.93
CA ARG A 832 24.67 20.80 37.59
C ARG A 832 24.09 20.46 38.95
N PHE A 833 24.40 21.23 39.98
CA PHE A 833 23.68 21.12 41.26
C PHE A 833 22.36 21.91 41.20
N ALA A 834 21.27 21.29 41.63
CA ALA A 834 19.97 21.95 41.82
C ALA A 834 19.61 21.97 43.31
N THR A 835 19.02 23.07 43.75
CA THR A 835 18.62 23.31 45.15
C THR A 835 17.30 22.62 45.51
N GLY A 836 16.51 22.18 44.52
CA GLY A 836 15.14 21.71 44.72
C GLY A 836 14.14 22.84 45.00
N SER A 837 14.57 24.09 44.88
CA SER A 837 13.74 25.30 44.97
C SER A 837 13.73 26.04 43.64
N SER A 838 12.95 27.12 43.57
CA SER A 838 12.87 27.98 42.39
C SER A 838 14.22 28.64 42.09
N GLU A 839 14.69 28.53 40.86
CA GLU A 839 15.96 29.05 40.37
C GLU A 839 15.78 29.77 39.04
N ASN A 840 16.40 30.93 38.89
CA ASN A 840 16.45 31.63 37.60
C ASN A 840 17.58 31.07 36.74
N ILE A 841 17.25 30.69 35.50
CA ILE A 841 18.21 30.22 34.49
C ILE A 841 18.11 31.14 33.28
N THR A 842 19.25 31.68 32.88
CA THR A 842 19.39 32.48 31.66
C THR A 842 19.93 31.58 30.54
N LEU A 843 19.28 31.63 29.38
CA LEU A 843 19.64 30.85 28.20
C LEU A 843 19.83 31.79 26.99
N GLN A 844 20.90 31.56 26.24
CA GLN A 844 21.09 32.20 24.93
C GLN A 844 20.09 31.64 23.90
N PRO A 845 19.84 32.34 22.77
CA PRO A 845 18.97 31.83 21.71
C PRO A 845 19.38 30.43 21.26
N GLY A 846 18.42 29.49 21.20
CA GLY A 846 18.66 28.10 20.80
C GLY A 846 19.43 27.24 21.82
N GLU A 847 19.73 27.76 23.01
CA GLU A 847 20.35 26.98 24.08
C GLU A 847 19.31 26.09 24.77
N TYR A 848 19.64 24.82 24.99
CA TYR A 848 18.73 23.83 25.56
C TYR A 848 19.46 22.75 26.35
N TYR A 849 18.74 22.12 27.29
CA TYR A 849 19.27 21.11 28.17
C TYR A 849 18.23 20.05 28.52
N VAL A 850 18.68 18.79 28.57
CA VAL A 850 17.91 17.66 29.11
C VAL A 850 18.66 17.10 30.31
N TYR A 851 18.13 17.34 31.50
CA TYR A 851 18.71 16.89 32.76
C TYR A 851 17.99 15.67 33.30
N THR A 852 18.77 14.78 33.91
CA THR A 852 18.29 13.59 34.63
C THR A 852 18.84 13.58 36.05
N ASP A 853 18.07 13.06 37.01
CA ASP A 853 18.47 13.03 38.43
C ASP A 853 19.57 12.00 38.76
N ARG A 854 20.10 11.33 37.74
CA ARG A 854 21.19 10.35 37.78
C ARG A 854 21.84 10.25 36.41
N ASN A 855 23.09 9.78 36.34
CA ASN A 855 23.76 9.56 35.06
C ASN A 855 23.11 8.39 34.28
N ALA A 856 22.08 8.71 33.49
CA ALA A 856 21.37 7.76 32.64
C ALA A 856 22.10 7.53 31.30
N ALA A 857 22.96 8.47 30.88
CA ALA A 857 23.69 8.38 29.61
C ALA A 857 24.59 7.13 29.58
N ASP A 858 25.38 6.91 30.63
CA ASP A 858 26.24 5.73 30.71
C ASP A 858 25.44 4.43 30.73
N ILE A 859 24.23 4.42 31.26
CA ILE A 859 23.40 3.20 31.32
C ILE A 859 22.73 2.93 29.99
N VAL A 860 22.11 3.94 29.38
CA VAL A 860 21.31 3.80 28.15
C VAL A 860 22.20 3.68 26.92
N LEU A 861 23.32 4.40 26.89
CA LEU A 861 24.17 4.54 25.71
C LEU A 861 25.29 3.49 25.66
N SER A 862 25.78 3.00 26.81
CA SER A 862 26.82 1.95 26.88
C SER A 862 26.29 0.52 26.76
N LEU A 863 24.97 0.31 26.84
CA LEU A 863 24.36 -0.97 26.49
C LEU A 863 24.72 -1.27 25.03
N PRO A 864 25.47 -2.34 24.73
CA PRO A 864 26.06 -2.56 23.41
C PRO A 864 25.00 -2.92 22.36
N ASN A 865 24.10 -2.04 21.91
CA ASN A 865 22.97 -2.36 20.99
C ASN A 865 22.28 -3.72 21.25
N ILE A 866 22.41 -4.20 22.49
CA ILE A 866 21.92 -5.46 23.00
C ILE A 866 20.90 -4.99 24.02
N THR A 867 19.75 -4.55 23.50
CA THR A 867 18.54 -5.08 24.08
C THR A 867 18.56 -6.55 23.69
N THR A 868 19.16 -7.39 24.52
CA THR A 868 18.81 -8.81 24.48
C THR A 868 17.29 -8.81 24.63
N LEU A 869 16.62 -9.10 23.51
CA LEU A 869 15.66 -10.20 23.44
C LEU A 869 15.51 -10.88 24.81
N PRO A 870 14.32 -11.02 25.39
CA PRO A 870 14.09 -12.25 26.12
C PRO A 870 14.42 -13.39 25.13
N GLY A 871 15.60 -14.01 25.25
CA GLY A 871 16.01 -15.13 24.40
C GLY A 871 17.29 -15.02 23.55
N ARG A 872 18.23 -14.10 23.75
CA ARG A 872 19.55 -14.28 23.09
C ARG A 872 20.29 -15.45 23.75
N ARG A 873 20.20 -16.62 23.13
CA ARG A 873 21.05 -17.79 23.43
C ARG A 873 22.49 -17.43 23.04
N ASP A 874 23.44 -17.72 23.93
CA ASP A 874 24.84 -17.84 23.51
C ASP A 874 25.03 -19.12 22.68
N SER A 875 26.25 -19.38 22.21
CA SER A 875 26.61 -20.59 21.45
C SER A 875 26.37 -21.91 22.18
N SER A 876 25.89 -21.85 23.44
CA SER A 876 25.52 -23.00 24.28
C SER A 876 24.01 -23.11 24.52
N GLY A 877 23.20 -22.16 24.05
CA GLY A 877 21.74 -22.29 24.05
C GLY A 877 20.95 -21.72 25.23
N TYR A 878 21.54 -20.90 26.13
CA TYR A 878 20.90 -20.51 27.40
C TYR A 878 20.52 -19.01 27.53
N ILE A 879 19.47 -18.73 28.34
CA ILE A 879 18.93 -17.39 28.67
C ILE A 879 19.57 -16.87 29.98
N ASP A 880 20.08 -15.63 29.99
CA ASP A 880 20.66 -14.96 31.17
C ASP A 880 19.55 -14.43 32.12
N ASN A 881 19.46 -14.98 33.35
CA ASN A 881 18.50 -14.57 34.39
C ASN A 881 19.06 -13.50 35.37
N TYR A 882 20.24 -12.95 35.09
CA TYR A 882 20.87 -11.90 35.87
C TYR A 882 21.74 -11.00 35.00
N ARG A 883 21.93 -9.74 35.41
CA ARG A 883 22.77 -8.74 34.75
C ARG A 883 23.82 -8.25 35.73
N VAL A 884 25.03 -7.96 35.24
CA VAL A 884 26.11 -7.42 36.08
C VAL A 884 27.09 -6.57 35.28
N ARG A 885 27.60 -5.51 35.91
CA ARG A 885 28.69 -4.66 35.42
C ARG A 885 29.60 -4.23 36.58
N ILE A 886 30.85 -3.90 36.26
CA ILE A 886 31.81 -3.28 37.18
C ILE A 886 32.34 -1.98 36.54
N TYR A 887 32.31 -0.87 37.29
CA TYR A 887 32.69 0.46 36.78
C TYR A 887 33.25 1.37 37.89
N PRO A 888 34.18 2.30 37.59
CA PRO A 888 34.82 2.48 36.29
C PRO A 888 35.75 1.30 35.96
N ASN A 889 35.86 0.97 34.68
CA ASN A 889 36.70 -0.12 34.16
C ASN A 889 37.22 0.27 32.76
N PRO A 890 38.51 0.65 32.61
CA PRO A 890 39.58 0.55 33.62
C PRO A 890 39.37 1.48 34.83
N SER A 891 39.92 1.07 35.97
CA SER A 891 39.75 1.73 37.27
C SER A 891 41.07 2.20 37.85
N ALA A 892 41.17 3.48 38.20
CA ALA A 892 42.29 4.04 39.00
C ALA A 892 41.96 4.13 40.50
N GLN A 893 40.70 3.86 40.86
CA GLN A 893 40.13 3.95 42.21
C GLN A 893 39.25 2.72 42.46
N PRO A 894 38.74 2.50 43.69
CA PRO A 894 37.78 1.42 43.92
C PRO A 894 36.57 1.51 42.97
N ALA A 895 36.27 0.42 42.26
CA ALA A 895 35.11 0.29 41.40
C ALA A 895 33.82 -0.06 42.16
N THR A 896 32.70 0.05 41.48
CA THR A 896 31.37 -0.38 41.93
C THR A 896 30.89 -1.52 41.04
N ILE A 897 30.37 -2.58 41.65
CA ILE A 897 29.73 -3.72 40.99
C ILE A 897 28.22 -3.54 41.12
N ASP A 898 27.54 -3.25 40.01
CA ASP A 898 26.08 -3.25 39.94
C ASP A 898 25.59 -4.57 39.36
N TYR A 899 24.59 -5.18 39.98
CA TYR A 899 23.94 -6.37 39.43
C TYR A 899 22.43 -6.37 39.67
N SER A 900 21.70 -6.95 38.72
CA SER A 900 20.25 -7.15 38.79
C SER A 900 19.92 -8.62 38.65
N LEU A 901 19.19 -9.17 39.60
CA LEU A 901 18.68 -10.53 39.59
C LEU A 901 17.22 -10.50 39.15
N LEU A 902 16.87 -11.24 38.08
CA LEU A 902 15.50 -11.32 37.57
C LEU A 902 14.63 -12.32 38.36
N GLN A 903 15.26 -13.12 39.23
CA GLN A 903 14.66 -14.07 40.16
C GLN A 903 15.52 -14.17 41.43
N SER A 904 14.99 -14.71 42.52
CA SER A 904 15.76 -15.01 43.74
C SER A 904 16.59 -16.29 43.57
N GLY A 905 17.75 -16.39 44.23
CA GLY A 905 18.59 -17.59 44.12
C GLY A 905 19.94 -17.48 44.84
N ASN A 906 20.73 -18.56 44.78
CA ASN A 906 22.08 -18.58 45.32
C ASN A 906 23.03 -17.83 44.39
N LEU A 907 23.76 -16.87 44.96
CA LEU A 907 24.68 -15.99 44.27
C LEU A 907 26.06 -16.05 44.94
N THR A 908 27.12 -16.20 44.14
CA THR A 908 28.49 -15.89 44.55
C THR A 908 29.06 -14.83 43.62
N ILE A 909 29.78 -13.85 44.16
CA ILE A 909 30.53 -12.85 43.39
C ILE A 909 31.93 -12.76 43.98
N GLY A 910 32.96 -12.94 43.17
CA GLY A 910 34.36 -12.85 43.60
C GLY A 910 35.27 -12.28 42.51
N LEU A 911 36.43 -11.79 42.90
CA LEU A 911 37.49 -11.33 42.02
C LEU A 911 38.63 -12.36 42.00
N THR A 912 39.12 -12.67 40.82
CA THR A 912 40.25 -13.58 40.60
C THR A 912 41.34 -12.90 39.77
N ASP A 913 42.59 -13.33 39.90
CA ASP A 913 43.63 -12.98 38.93
C ASP A 913 43.43 -13.75 37.60
N ILE A 914 44.25 -13.46 36.59
CA ILE A 914 44.16 -14.13 35.28
C ILE A 914 44.46 -15.63 35.32
N ASN A 915 45.11 -16.12 36.38
CA ASN A 915 45.40 -17.53 36.59
C ASN A 915 44.27 -18.24 37.36
N GLY A 916 43.18 -17.52 37.68
CA GLY A 916 42.02 -18.05 38.38
C GLY A 916 42.17 -18.13 39.90
N LYS A 917 43.25 -17.58 40.48
CA LYS A 917 43.39 -17.50 41.94
C LYS A 917 42.41 -16.47 42.49
N GLU A 918 41.56 -16.89 43.42
CA GLU A 918 40.62 -15.99 44.10
C GLU A 918 41.36 -14.99 44.98
N LEU A 919 41.08 -13.71 44.77
CA LEU A 919 41.67 -12.59 45.48
C LEU A 919 40.72 -12.08 46.57
N VAL A 920 39.43 -11.99 46.26
CA VAL A 920 38.38 -11.50 47.17
C VAL A 920 37.03 -12.11 46.81
N ALA A 921 36.26 -12.54 47.80
CA ALA A 921 34.84 -12.81 47.68
C ALA A 921 34.03 -11.57 48.12
N PHE A 922 33.20 -11.03 47.22
CA PHE A 922 32.32 -9.89 47.52
C PHE A 922 30.98 -10.31 48.11
N TYR A 923 30.48 -11.48 47.71
CA TYR A 923 29.21 -12.01 48.21
C TYR A 923 29.15 -13.52 48.01
N SER A 924 28.54 -14.23 48.96
CA SER A 924 28.19 -15.64 48.83
C SER A 924 26.94 -15.91 49.67
N GLY A 925 25.86 -16.37 49.04
CA GLY A 925 24.63 -16.72 49.74
C GLY A 925 23.37 -16.58 48.89
N PHE A 926 22.21 -16.77 49.52
CA PHE A 926 20.91 -16.57 48.86
C PHE A 926 20.57 -15.09 48.76
N LYS A 927 20.23 -14.63 47.55
CA LYS A 927 19.88 -13.24 47.25
C LYS A 927 18.48 -13.15 46.64
N PRO A 928 17.59 -12.28 47.16
CA PRO A 928 16.29 -12.04 46.54
C PRO A 928 16.39 -11.45 45.13
N LYS A 929 15.30 -11.53 44.36
CA LYS A 929 15.12 -10.74 43.13
C LYS A 929 15.27 -9.25 43.45
N GLY A 930 16.04 -8.52 42.65
CA GLY A 930 16.25 -7.09 42.84
C GLY A 930 17.51 -6.57 42.17
N THR A 931 17.76 -5.26 42.31
CA THR A 931 18.99 -4.61 41.86
C THR A 931 19.82 -4.23 43.08
N TYR A 932 21.12 -4.47 42.99
CA TYR A 932 22.07 -4.35 44.08
C TYR A 932 23.36 -3.69 43.58
N SER A 933 24.09 -3.09 44.50
CA SER A 933 25.37 -2.45 44.24
C SER A 933 26.37 -2.80 45.35
N ILE A 934 27.61 -3.08 44.98
CA ILE A 934 28.72 -3.36 45.90
C ILE A 934 29.87 -2.42 45.56
N LYS A 935 30.33 -1.62 46.53
CA LYS A 935 31.57 -0.86 46.37
C LYS A 935 32.75 -1.79 46.65
N THR A 936 33.64 -1.95 45.68
CA THR A 936 34.83 -2.79 45.85
C THR A 936 35.75 -2.26 46.96
N ALA A 937 35.68 -0.97 47.29
CA ALA A 937 36.40 -0.34 48.41
C ALA A 937 36.14 -1.03 49.75
N ASP A 938 34.93 -1.57 49.92
CA ASP A 938 34.50 -2.17 51.19
C ASP A 938 35.14 -3.56 51.41
N TYR A 939 35.71 -4.15 50.35
CA TYR A 939 36.23 -5.53 50.35
C TYR A 939 37.70 -5.60 49.89
N ILE A 940 38.16 -4.60 49.15
CA ILE A 940 39.51 -4.54 48.59
C ILE A 940 40.15 -3.22 49.01
N ASN A 941 41.33 -3.30 49.64
CA ASN A 941 42.21 -2.15 49.74
C ASN A 941 42.83 -1.89 48.36
N SER A 942 42.31 -0.91 47.62
CA SER A 942 42.75 -0.55 46.26
C SER A 942 44.24 -0.19 46.17
N ALA A 943 44.89 0.17 47.29
CA ALA A 943 46.34 0.35 47.33
C ALA A 943 47.13 -0.95 47.10
N LYS A 944 46.53 -2.13 47.35
CA LYS A 944 47.18 -3.44 47.28
C LYS A 944 46.97 -4.24 45.98
N LEU A 945 46.01 -3.89 45.13
CA LEU A 945 45.91 -4.50 43.79
C LEU A 945 46.94 -3.87 42.85
N ALA A 946 47.78 -4.67 42.20
CA ALA A 946 48.71 -4.19 41.18
C ALA A 946 47.94 -3.73 39.93
N THR A 947 48.52 -2.80 39.18
CA THR A 947 48.04 -2.46 37.82
C THR A 947 48.03 -3.73 36.97
N GLY A 948 46.90 -4.04 36.35
CA GLY A 948 46.73 -5.30 35.63
C GLY A 948 45.28 -5.67 35.35
N MET A 949 45.10 -6.80 34.68
CA MET A 949 43.80 -7.38 34.38
C MET A 949 43.41 -8.42 35.44
N TYR A 950 42.16 -8.35 35.87
CA TYR A 950 41.52 -9.26 36.82
C TYR A 950 40.21 -9.77 36.22
N LEU A 951 39.64 -10.80 36.84
CA LEU A 951 38.41 -11.45 36.40
C LEU A 951 37.39 -11.44 37.55
N LEU A 952 36.30 -10.69 37.37
CA LEU A 952 35.13 -10.73 38.24
C LEU A 952 34.29 -11.96 37.86
N GLN A 953 34.21 -12.93 38.75
CA GLN A 953 33.42 -14.15 38.59
C GLN A 953 32.11 -14.05 39.35
N ILE A 954 31.02 -14.41 38.69
CA ILE A 954 29.68 -14.42 39.27
C ILE A 954 29.03 -15.75 38.98
N ASN A 955 28.54 -16.41 40.02
CA ASN A 955 27.80 -17.66 39.89
C ASN A 955 26.41 -17.45 40.47
N PHE A 956 25.37 -17.60 39.64
CA PHE A 956 23.98 -17.48 40.10
C PHE A 956 23.20 -18.73 39.73
N ASN A 957 22.65 -19.44 40.72
CA ASN A 957 21.98 -20.75 40.56
C ASN A 957 22.78 -21.71 39.66
N ASN A 958 24.06 -21.92 40.00
CA ASN A 958 25.01 -22.79 39.30
C ASN A 958 25.40 -22.33 37.87
N LYS A 959 25.10 -21.08 37.49
CA LYS A 959 25.52 -20.48 36.22
C LYS A 959 26.60 -19.44 36.41
N ARG A 960 27.79 -19.69 35.86
CA ARG A 960 28.97 -18.80 35.97
C ARG A 960 29.07 -17.81 34.81
N ARG A 961 29.37 -16.55 35.12
CA ARG A 961 29.77 -15.49 34.19
C ARG A 961 31.06 -14.84 34.67
N THR A 962 31.91 -14.45 33.73
CA THR A 962 33.19 -13.78 34.00
C THR A 962 33.26 -12.44 33.29
N ILE A 963 33.61 -11.37 34.01
CA ILE A 963 33.82 -10.02 33.46
C ILE A 963 35.28 -9.62 33.68
N LYS A 964 35.93 -9.10 32.64
CA LYS A 964 37.28 -8.54 32.75
C LYS A 964 37.23 -7.22 33.52
N TYR A 965 38.03 -7.08 34.57
CA TYR A 965 38.20 -5.86 35.35
C TYR A 965 39.66 -5.40 35.25
N MET A 966 39.88 -4.20 34.73
CA MET A 966 41.21 -3.64 34.55
C MET A 966 41.48 -2.59 35.62
N VAL A 967 42.58 -2.75 36.37
CA VAL A 967 43.10 -1.75 37.30
C VAL A 967 44.24 -1.03 36.61
N ALA A 968 44.13 0.29 36.45
CA ALA A 968 45.13 1.16 35.84
C ALA A 968 45.40 2.32 36.81
N LYS A 969 46.48 2.19 37.60
CA LYS A 969 46.93 3.22 38.55
C LYS A 969 47.71 4.32 37.87
#